data_AF-A0A452HXW3-F1
#
_entry.id   AF-A0A452HXW3-F1
#
_cell.length_a   1.000
_cell.length_b   1.000
_cell.length_c   1.000
_cell.angle_alpha   90.00
_cell.angle_beta   90.00
_cell.angle_gamma   90.00
#
_symmetry.space_group_name_H-M   'P 1'
#
loop_
_entity.id
_entity.type
_entity.pdbx_description
1 polymer ?
#
loop_
_entity_poly.entity_id
_entity_poly.type
_entity_poly.pdbx_seq_one_letter_code
_entity_poly.pdbx_strand_id
1 'polypeptide(L)'
;MAPLGEETPLIGNRSCSLSSVESGTLQVYLYHPANAPRSAPDLGGVLTFTYGEYLAEELCVAAAKACGILPVCHSLFALATEDLKCWFPPNHLFTVDNASCQVVVYRISRFFFPNWFGPGKSYRFGLLNDRASAVLDCPTINYLFAQSRSDFISGRMEGALSLQMQEECLSLAVLDMLRMARTRSPPSSSSTPSYKSCIPETLRHQIQQQSFLTRKRIRRKFHKSLQKISGCQTDDCTLKLKYLIDLEKLERTWVEESFPVRAPSGCERGQEEQRIIHVSGENGIFWSHSGDESRQPFCDFPEIADITIKQASRDSNPVENRIVTVTKTDNRILEVEFLTLREALSFVSLIDGYYRLTADAHHYFCKAVAPPRLLENMENQCHGPIRSEFAVKKLAVNDEGVYLLRRSPQDFDSYLLTVCIKTCFGRDYKGCLIQRDKDGSYSLSGVPRHFCSLQELLCTYQNCTLHADGVALRLGTCCPPRPKEKSNLLIARGSCCQLPGSPAAPRHSVNQMMFHKIQPENLTMCENLGQGSFTKIYRGIKRDQEDSECHETEVLLKVMDSSHGNCSESFLEAASIMSQISHKHLVLLYGVSIKENSIMVQEYVRFGALDIYLKKNQSGGKVTASWKLEVSKQLAYALNFLEDKKIVHGNVSAKKVLLAREGDAASGSPPFIKLSDPGVSLTMLAKEMLIDRIPWVAPECISDPKNLALESDKWSFGATVWEIFSGGTMPTSALEPLLKLQFYQNSLQLPAPKWMELANLITQCMDYRPGWRPSFRAIIRDLNSLITSDYELLSDLSPSELPAKDGFWGYITGPVCQDPTIYEERHLKYMCVLGKGNFGSVELCRYDPLDDSTGELVAVKRLQQSSAEQLQDFEREIAILRSLHNDFIVKYRGVCYSLGGLGTQCPAWVELHSGRPARPGPRSCRQHGVGAANSMGSP
;
A
#
# COMPACT_ATOMS: atom_id res chain seq x y z
N MET A 1 37.86 57.25 -47.67
CA MET A 1 36.72 56.34 -47.40
C MET A 1 37.26 54.93 -47.28
N ALA A 2 37.04 54.27 -46.13
CA ALA A 2 37.28 52.85 -45.91
C ALA A 2 36.08 52.29 -45.11
N PRO A 3 35.71 51.00 -45.24
CA PRO A 3 34.53 50.47 -44.54
C PRO A 3 34.78 50.35 -43.04
N LEU A 4 33.84 50.84 -42.23
CA LEU A 4 33.83 50.63 -40.78
C LEU A 4 33.73 49.14 -40.46
N GLY A 5 34.64 48.62 -39.62
CA GLY A 5 34.65 47.22 -39.21
C GLY A 5 33.50 46.88 -38.27
N GLU A 6 32.83 45.75 -38.50
CA GLU A 6 31.92 45.13 -37.53
C GLU A 6 32.73 44.39 -36.43
N GLU A 7 33.61 45.09 -35.72
CA GLU A 7 34.06 44.62 -34.39
C GLU A 7 33.06 45.12 -33.34
N THR A 8 31.97 44.37 -33.22
CA THR A 8 31.09 44.48 -32.06
C THR A 8 31.77 43.70 -30.92
N PRO A 9 31.92 44.27 -29.70
CA PRO A 9 32.74 43.65 -28.68
C PRO A 9 32.29 42.23 -28.35
N LEU A 10 33.26 41.33 -28.28
CA LEU A 10 33.08 39.96 -27.82
C LEU A 10 32.49 39.99 -26.40
N ILE A 11 31.21 39.69 -26.27
CA ILE A 11 30.67 39.19 -25.00
C ILE A 11 31.30 37.81 -24.83
N GLY A 12 32.42 37.78 -24.11
CA GLY A 12 33.16 36.56 -23.81
C GLY A 12 32.27 35.56 -23.08
N ASN A 13 32.68 34.29 -23.14
CA ASN A 13 31.99 33.14 -22.55
C ASN A 13 31.37 33.48 -21.19
N ARG A 14 30.06 33.71 -21.19
CA ARG A 14 29.24 33.49 -19.99
C ARG A 14 28.79 32.03 -20.00
N SER A 15 29.75 31.15 -19.77
CA SER A 15 29.51 30.17 -18.72
C SER A 15 29.03 30.97 -17.51
N CYS A 16 27.93 30.58 -16.87
CA CYS A 16 27.50 31.22 -15.62
C CYS A 16 28.42 30.78 -14.50
N SER A 17 29.68 31.21 -14.58
CA SER A 17 30.62 31.18 -13.49
C SER A 17 30.05 32.09 -12.41
N LEU A 18 29.31 31.51 -11.47
CA LEU A 18 28.85 32.15 -10.23
C LEU A 18 30.07 32.40 -9.30
N SER A 19 31.18 32.88 -9.84
CA SER A 19 32.51 32.89 -9.22
C SER A 19 32.74 34.06 -8.26
N SER A 20 31.69 34.41 -7.51
CA SER A 20 31.78 35.19 -6.27
C SER A 20 30.81 34.60 -5.25
N VAL A 21 30.86 33.27 -5.06
CA VAL A 21 30.15 32.66 -3.93
C VAL A 21 30.86 33.07 -2.65
N GLU A 22 30.16 33.83 -1.81
CA GLU A 22 30.61 34.12 -0.46
C GLU A 22 30.71 32.79 0.32
N SER A 23 31.85 32.55 0.96
CA SER A 23 32.13 31.32 1.71
C SER A 23 31.09 31.11 2.81
N GLY A 24 30.49 29.92 2.87
CA GLY A 24 29.41 29.61 3.81
C GLY A 24 28.00 29.94 3.29
N THR A 25 27.74 29.73 2.00
CA THR A 25 26.41 29.95 1.40
C THR A 25 25.90 28.78 0.54
N LEU A 26 24.60 28.55 0.63
CA LEU A 26 23.83 27.65 -0.24
C LEU A 26 22.97 28.51 -1.18
N GLN A 27 23.17 28.36 -2.48
CA GLN A 27 22.48 29.14 -3.51
C GLN A 27 21.47 28.28 -4.28
N VAL A 28 20.21 28.70 -4.31
CA VAL A 28 19.15 28.06 -5.10
C VAL A 28 18.87 28.91 -6.34
N TYR A 29 19.23 28.39 -7.51
CA TYR A 29 19.00 29.07 -8.80
C TYR A 29 17.55 28.91 -9.28
N LEU A 30 16.95 30.03 -9.71
CA LEU A 30 15.57 30.14 -10.20
C LEU A 30 15.56 30.63 -11.65
N TYR A 31 14.90 29.88 -12.56
CA TYR A 31 14.82 30.29 -13.98
C TYR A 31 13.89 31.48 -14.24
N HIS A 32 12.87 31.69 -13.40
CA HIS A 32 11.91 32.79 -13.54
C HIS A 32 11.34 33.22 -12.18
N PRO A 33 11.87 34.29 -11.54
CA PRO A 33 11.29 34.84 -10.31
C PRO A 33 10.05 35.69 -10.61
N ALA A 34 9.05 35.67 -9.72
CA ALA A 34 7.77 36.38 -9.93
C ALA A 34 7.93 37.91 -10.03
N ASN A 35 8.92 38.46 -9.31
CA ASN A 35 9.25 39.89 -9.29
C ASN A 35 10.31 40.28 -10.35
N ALA A 36 10.50 39.49 -11.42
CA ALA A 36 11.44 39.83 -12.48
C ALA A 36 11.15 41.22 -13.07
N PRO A 37 12.15 42.12 -13.18
CA PRO A 37 11.92 43.47 -13.68
C PRO A 37 11.45 43.43 -15.14
N ARG A 38 10.43 44.24 -15.48
CA ARG A 38 9.82 44.29 -16.82
C ARG A 38 10.81 44.55 -17.96
N SER A 39 11.97 45.13 -17.67
CA SER A 39 13.07 45.36 -18.61
C SER A 39 13.88 44.10 -18.96
N ALA A 40 13.88 43.08 -18.10
CA ALA A 40 14.63 41.83 -18.25
C ALA A 40 13.88 40.62 -17.65
N PRO A 41 12.72 40.22 -18.20
CA PRO A 41 11.88 39.14 -17.66
C PRO A 41 12.49 37.72 -17.75
N ASP A 42 13.61 37.58 -18.48
CA ASP A 42 14.32 36.32 -18.70
C ASP A 42 15.61 36.21 -17.84
N LEU A 43 15.82 37.12 -16.88
CA LEU A 43 16.97 37.05 -15.98
C LEU A 43 16.67 36.09 -14.81
N GLY A 44 17.49 35.05 -14.67
CA GLY A 44 17.38 34.12 -13.55
C GLY A 44 17.59 34.80 -12.19
N GLY A 45 16.92 34.30 -11.17
CA GLY A 45 17.08 34.72 -9.78
C GLY A 45 17.93 33.73 -8.99
N VAL A 46 18.44 34.16 -7.83
CA VAL A 46 19.11 33.29 -6.86
C VAL A 46 18.55 33.58 -5.47
N LEU A 47 18.20 32.54 -4.72
CA LEU A 47 17.97 32.63 -3.28
C LEU A 47 19.23 32.16 -2.56
N THR A 48 19.69 32.95 -1.60
CA THR A 48 20.90 32.64 -0.82
C THR A 48 20.52 32.31 0.62
N PHE A 49 21.00 31.18 1.10
CA PHE A 49 20.86 30.69 2.47
C PHE A 49 22.26 30.66 3.11
N THR A 50 22.35 31.01 4.39
CA THR A 50 23.61 31.16 5.12
C THR A 50 23.77 30.02 6.13
N TYR A 51 24.42 30.23 7.28
CA TYR A 51 24.67 29.20 8.28
C TYR A 51 23.39 28.56 8.82
N GLY A 52 23.29 27.23 8.74
CA GLY A 52 22.16 26.45 9.26
C GLY A 52 21.97 25.11 8.57
N GLU A 53 20.92 24.40 8.99
CA GLU A 53 20.43 23.18 8.34
C GLU A 53 19.12 23.49 7.61
N TYR A 54 18.97 23.03 6.37
CA TYR A 54 17.79 23.30 5.54
C TYR A 54 17.29 22.04 4.84
N LEU A 55 15.98 21.76 4.89
CA LEU A 55 15.40 20.65 4.15
C LEU A 55 15.15 21.03 2.69
N ALA A 56 15.38 20.09 1.77
CA ALA A 56 15.15 20.29 0.34
C ALA A 56 13.72 20.73 0.01
N GLU A 57 12.70 20.21 0.71
CA GLU A 57 11.31 20.65 0.54
C GLU A 57 11.11 22.10 1.00
N GLU A 58 11.75 22.55 2.07
CA GLU A 58 11.64 23.95 2.56
C GLU A 58 12.26 24.93 1.57
N LEU A 59 13.43 24.59 1.02
CA LEU A 59 14.08 25.32 -0.06
C LEU A 59 13.20 25.35 -1.33
N CYS A 60 12.57 24.23 -1.70
CA CYS A 60 11.59 24.16 -2.78
C CYS A 60 10.35 25.03 -2.50
N VAL A 61 9.87 25.14 -1.24
CA VAL A 61 8.73 26.01 -0.88
C VAL A 61 9.13 27.48 -0.93
N ALA A 62 10.33 27.85 -0.47
CA ALA A 62 10.86 29.20 -0.60
C ALA A 62 11.02 29.60 -2.07
N ALA A 63 11.56 28.72 -2.91
CA ALA A 63 11.64 28.88 -4.35
C ALA A 63 10.25 29.00 -5.01
N ALA A 64 9.30 28.14 -4.65
CA ALA A 64 7.92 28.20 -5.14
C ALA A 64 7.26 29.56 -4.83
N LYS A 65 7.38 30.05 -3.59
CA LYS A 65 6.89 31.38 -3.18
C LYS A 65 7.55 32.50 -3.99
N ALA A 66 8.88 32.47 -4.15
CA ALA A 66 9.63 33.47 -4.93
C ALA A 66 9.26 33.47 -6.43
N CYS A 67 8.83 32.33 -6.96
CA CYS A 67 8.38 32.14 -8.35
C CYS A 67 6.87 32.27 -8.56
N GLY A 68 6.08 32.47 -7.49
CA GLY A 68 4.62 32.55 -7.58
C GLY A 68 3.93 31.23 -7.96
N ILE A 69 4.57 30.09 -7.72
CA ILE A 69 4.05 28.75 -8.01
C ILE A 69 3.03 28.35 -6.95
N LEU A 70 1.86 27.87 -7.35
CA LEU A 70 0.81 27.46 -6.41
C LEU A 70 1.13 26.12 -5.71
N PRO A 71 0.67 25.89 -4.46
CA PRO A 71 0.82 24.63 -3.74
C PRO A 71 0.38 23.37 -4.50
N VAL A 72 -0.59 23.48 -5.42
CA VAL A 72 -1.06 22.36 -6.27
C VAL A 72 -0.03 21.91 -7.30
N CYS A 73 0.81 22.82 -7.78
CA CYS A 73 1.86 22.57 -8.78
C CYS A 73 3.24 22.31 -8.15
N HIS A 74 3.44 22.66 -6.88
CA HIS A 74 4.69 22.48 -6.14
C HIS A 74 5.30 21.07 -6.23
N SER A 75 4.46 20.02 -6.16
CA SER A 75 4.90 18.62 -6.23
C SER A 75 5.48 18.18 -7.59
N LEU A 76 5.42 19.05 -8.61
CA LEU A 76 6.11 18.85 -9.89
C LEU A 76 7.58 19.27 -9.84
N PHE A 77 8.00 20.01 -8.81
CA PHE A 77 9.34 20.60 -8.71
C PHE A 77 10.26 19.83 -7.76
N ALA A 78 11.57 19.93 -8.01
CA ALA A 78 12.62 19.39 -7.16
C ALA A 78 13.92 20.21 -7.30
N LEU A 79 14.89 19.92 -6.42
CA LEU A 79 16.26 20.43 -6.51
C LEU A 79 17.18 19.42 -7.20
N ALA A 80 18.03 19.91 -8.09
CA ALA A 80 19.09 19.16 -8.76
C ALA A 80 20.47 19.78 -8.50
N THR A 81 21.52 19.01 -8.75
CA THR A 81 22.87 19.55 -8.97
C THR A 81 22.94 20.43 -10.23
N GLU A 82 23.90 21.35 -10.33
CA GLU A 82 24.04 22.26 -11.48
C GLU A 82 24.26 21.52 -12.83
N ASP A 83 24.94 20.38 -12.77
CA ASP A 83 25.17 19.49 -13.91
C ASP A 83 23.98 18.56 -14.21
N LEU A 84 22.91 18.61 -13.40
CA LEU A 84 21.70 17.78 -13.50
C LEU A 84 21.92 16.27 -13.43
N LYS A 85 23.11 15.80 -13.00
CA LYS A 85 23.38 14.36 -12.86
C LYS A 85 22.65 13.72 -11.68
N CYS A 86 22.20 14.51 -10.71
CA CYS A 86 21.55 13.99 -9.52
C CYS A 86 20.47 14.93 -8.98
N TRP A 87 19.37 14.34 -8.52
CA TRP A 87 18.28 15.04 -7.86
C TRP A 87 18.23 14.69 -6.37
N PHE A 88 17.94 15.70 -5.55
CA PHE A 88 17.82 15.51 -4.11
C PHE A 88 16.40 14.99 -3.75
N PRO A 89 16.27 14.06 -2.79
CA PRO A 89 14.97 13.72 -2.23
C PRO A 89 14.45 14.88 -1.36
N PRO A 90 13.12 15.04 -1.18
CA PRO A 90 12.52 16.20 -0.52
C PRO A 90 12.87 16.34 0.98
N ASN A 91 13.25 15.26 1.64
CA ASN A 91 13.76 15.23 3.01
C ASN A 91 15.30 15.34 3.12
N HIS A 92 16.02 15.61 2.02
CA HIS A 92 17.47 15.80 2.09
C HIS A 92 17.79 17.02 2.94
N LEU A 93 18.70 16.85 3.90
CA LEU A 93 19.17 17.92 4.78
C LEU A 93 20.45 18.51 4.18
N PHE A 94 20.42 19.79 3.84
CA PHE A 94 21.60 20.57 3.47
C PHE A 94 22.17 21.23 4.72
N THR A 95 23.40 20.89 5.08
CA THR A 95 24.18 21.50 6.17
C THR A 95 25.11 22.56 5.59
N VAL A 96 24.94 23.83 5.98
CA VAL A 96 25.71 24.96 5.43
C VAL A 96 26.74 25.45 6.47
N ASP A 97 27.97 24.95 6.34
CA ASP A 97 29.12 25.32 7.16
C ASP A 97 29.94 26.44 6.50
N ASN A 98 30.73 27.17 7.31
CA ASN A 98 31.63 28.26 6.87
C ASN A 98 32.59 27.89 5.71
N ALA A 99 32.92 26.61 5.54
CA ALA A 99 33.81 26.11 4.47
C ALA A 99 33.04 25.63 3.22
N SER A 100 31.72 25.48 3.30
CA SER A 100 30.88 24.94 2.24
C SER A 100 30.30 26.04 1.35
N CYS A 101 30.30 25.79 0.05
CA CYS A 101 29.66 26.60 -0.97
C CYS A 101 28.97 25.61 -1.91
N GLN A 102 27.64 25.68 -2.01
CA GLN A 102 26.88 24.77 -2.87
C GLN A 102 25.84 25.54 -3.68
N VAL A 103 25.77 25.24 -4.98
CA VAL A 103 24.73 25.73 -5.88
C VAL A 103 23.82 24.56 -6.24
N VAL A 104 22.52 24.75 -6.06
CA VAL A 104 21.46 23.81 -6.45
C VAL A 104 20.45 24.51 -7.35
N VAL A 105 19.77 23.75 -8.19
CA VAL A 105 18.90 24.30 -9.24
C VAL A 105 17.46 23.84 -9.02
N TYR A 106 16.53 24.80 -8.90
CA TYR A 106 15.10 24.52 -8.75
C TYR A 106 14.46 24.27 -10.12
N ARG A 107 13.87 23.09 -10.34
CA ARG A 107 13.39 22.66 -11.66
C ARG A 107 12.06 21.92 -11.60
N ILE A 108 11.25 22.09 -12.66
CA ILE A 108 9.95 21.43 -12.86
C ILE A 108 10.05 20.11 -13.65
N SER A 109 11.12 19.91 -14.41
CA SER A 109 11.18 18.82 -15.40
C SER A 109 11.37 17.41 -14.81
N ARG A 110 11.41 17.26 -13.48
CA ARG A 110 11.55 15.95 -12.83
C ARG A 110 10.28 15.11 -12.96
N PHE A 111 9.12 15.76 -12.82
CA PHE A 111 7.81 15.10 -12.89
C PHE A 111 6.99 15.67 -14.05
N PHE A 112 7.39 15.32 -15.27
CA PHE A 112 6.77 15.83 -16.49
C PHE A 112 5.83 14.81 -17.13
N PHE A 113 4.70 15.31 -17.65
CA PHE A 113 3.71 14.51 -18.37
C PHE A 113 3.58 15.08 -19.78
N PRO A 114 4.01 14.34 -20.82
CA PRO A 114 3.78 14.70 -22.21
C PRO A 114 2.30 14.94 -22.50
N ASN A 115 2.04 15.64 -23.61
CA ASN A 115 0.69 15.86 -24.08
C ASN A 115 -0.20 16.52 -23.00
N TRP A 116 0.23 17.64 -22.44
CA TRP A 116 -0.52 18.40 -21.42
C TRP A 116 -1.37 19.58 -21.98
N PHE A 117 -1.32 19.88 -23.29
CA PHE A 117 -2.10 20.96 -23.98
C PHE A 117 -2.89 20.50 -25.24
N GLY A 118 -4.21 20.75 -25.36
CA GLY A 118 -5.04 20.30 -26.51
C GLY A 118 -5.85 18.97 -26.32
N PRO A 119 -6.03 18.09 -27.34
CA PRO A 119 -6.81 16.84 -27.24
C PRO A 119 -5.97 15.57 -26.96
N GLY A 120 -6.56 14.54 -26.33
CA GLY A 120 -5.95 13.21 -26.07
C GLY A 120 -4.92 13.14 -24.94
N LYS A 121 -5.23 13.63 -23.73
CA LYS A 121 -4.24 14.32 -22.89
C LYS A 121 -4.04 13.83 -21.47
N SER A 122 -2.92 14.26 -20.90
CA SER A 122 -2.69 14.29 -19.45
C SER A 122 -3.46 15.46 -18.82
N TYR A 123 -4.25 15.20 -17.77
CA TYR A 123 -5.08 16.20 -17.07
C TYR A 123 -5.24 15.88 -15.58
N ARG A 124 -5.45 16.91 -14.75
CA ARG A 124 -5.80 16.73 -13.33
C ARG A 124 -7.28 16.36 -13.20
N PHE A 125 -7.59 15.39 -12.33
CA PHE A 125 -8.99 14.95 -12.13
C PHE A 125 -9.89 16.12 -11.69
N GLY A 126 -11.04 16.25 -12.35
CA GLY A 126 -12.18 17.07 -11.93
C GLY A 126 -13.37 16.21 -11.50
N LEU A 127 -14.37 16.81 -10.87
CA LEU A 127 -15.60 16.08 -10.48
C LEU A 127 -16.63 15.91 -11.60
N LEU A 128 -16.59 16.78 -12.61
CA LEU A 128 -17.41 16.72 -13.81
C LEU A 128 -16.54 16.26 -14.98
N ASN A 129 -17.01 15.30 -15.77
CA ASN A 129 -16.23 14.72 -16.88
C ASN A 129 -15.79 15.78 -17.91
N ASP A 130 -16.58 16.84 -18.10
CA ASP A 130 -16.26 17.97 -19.01
C ASP A 130 -15.28 19.00 -18.42
N ARG A 131 -14.81 18.80 -17.18
CA ARG A 131 -13.87 19.70 -16.47
C ARG A 131 -12.53 19.05 -16.17
N ALA A 132 -11.92 18.44 -17.18
CA ALA A 132 -10.50 18.09 -17.15
C ALA A 132 -9.67 19.35 -16.83
N SER A 133 -9.02 19.38 -15.67
CA SER A 133 -8.24 20.54 -15.24
C SER A 133 -6.86 20.49 -15.88
N ALA A 134 -6.35 21.64 -16.35
CA ALA A 134 -4.98 21.78 -16.80
C ALA A 134 -3.99 21.26 -15.73
N VAL A 135 -2.91 20.61 -16.17
CA VAL A 135 -1.87 20.05 -15.29
C VAL A 135 -1.03 21.16 -14.66
N LEU A 136 -0.76 22.22 -15.44
CA LEU A 136 0.06 23.38 -15.09
C LEU A 136 -0.79 24.65 -15.03
N ASP A 137 -0.45 25.58 -14.14
CA ASP A 137 -0.99 26.94 -14.10
C ASP A 137 -0.08 27.95 -14.85
N CYS A 138 -0.53 29.20 -15.02
CA CYS A 138 0.22 30.20 -15.78
C CYS A 138 1.62 30.52 -15.20
N PRO A 139 1.82 30.72 -13.88
CA PRO A 139 3.16 30.84 -13.28
C PRO A 139 4.06 29.64 -13.60
N THR A 140 3.52 28.42 -13.49
CA THR A 140 4.23 27.17 -13.78
C THR A 140 4.62 27.07 -15.26
N ILE A 141 3.74 27.49 -16.20
CA ILE A 141 4.04 27.55 -17.63
C ILE A 141 5.15 28.58 -17.92
N ASN A 142 5.15 29.75 -17.25
CA ASN A 142 6.21 30.74 -17.39
C ASN A 142 7.56 30.20 -16.92
N TYR A 143 7.59 29.49 -15.79
CA TYR A 143 8.81 28.87 -15.27
C TYR A 143 9.32 27.77 -16.20
N LEU A 144 8.44 26.86 -16.65
CA LEU A 144 8.77 25.82 -17.63
C LEU A 144 9.34 26.41 -18.92
N PHE A 145 8.73 27.46 -19.46
CA PHE A 145 9.25 28.17 -20.63
C PHE A 145 10.68 28.71 -20.40
N ALA A 146 10.93 29.40 -19.29
CA ALA A 146 12.25 29.96 -18.99
C ALA A 146 13.31 28.87 -18.80
N GLN A 147 12.94 27.76 -18.13
CA GLN A 147 13.81 26.60 -17.94
C GLN A 147 14.15 25.93 -19.27
N SER A 148 13.15 25.50 -20.04
CA SER A 148 13.33 24.82 -21.32
C SER A 148 14.08 25.68 -22.34
N ARG A 149 13.80 26.99 -22.38
CA ARG A 149 14.54 27.96 -23.21
C ARG A 149 16.03 28.04 -22.82
N SER A 150 16.33 28.03 -21.52
CA SER A 150 17.71 28.04 -21.02
C SER A 150 18.45 26.75 -21.40
N ASP A 151 17.80 25.60 -21.26
CA ASP A 151 18.38 24.29 -21.58
C ASP A 151 18.63 24.16 -23.11
N PHE A 152 17.69 24.61 -23.95
CA PHE A 152 17.83 24.67 -25.41
C PHE A 152 18.97 25.59 -25.87
N ILE A 153 19.07 26.81 -25.32
CA ILE A 153 20.11 27.77 -25.75
C ILE A 153 21.51 27.37 -25.27
N SER A 154 21.63 26.79 -24.07
CA SER A 154 22.90 26.41 -23.45
C SER A 154 23.56 25.17 -24.08
N GLY A 155 22.94 24.55 -25.09
CA GLY A 155 23.58 23.46 -25.83
C GLY A 155 23.67 22.14 -25.07
N ARG A 156 22.89 21.96 -23.98
CA ARG A 156 22.70 20.66 -23.29
C ARG A 156 22.02 19.59 -24.19
N MET A 157 21.77 19.92 -25.46
CA MET A 157 21.33 19.04 -26.53
C MET A 157 22.55 18.50 -27.31
N GLU A 158 23.06 17.35 -26.88
CA GLU A 158 24.10 16.63 -27.62
C GLU A 158 23.48 15.90 -28.83
N GLY A 159 23.92 16.25 -30.04
CA GLY A 159 23.46 15.58 -31.26
C GLY A 159 23.82 16.32 -32.55
N ALA A 160 23.98 15.56 -33.63
CA ALA A 160 24.15 16.12 -34.97
C ALA A 160 22.78 16.59 -35.50
N LEU A 161 22.56 17.91 -35.53
CA LEU A 161 21.30 18.50 -36.00
C LEU A 161 21.07 18.25 -37.49
N SER A 162 20.04 17.44 -37.81
CA SER A 162 19.55 17.25 -39.17
C SER A 162 19.05 18.57 -39.78
N LEU A 163 19.00 18.68 -41.11
CA LEU A 163 18.50 19.89 -41.78
C LEU A 163 17.08 20.28 -41.35
N GLN A 164 16.22 19.31 -41.06
CA GLN A 164 14.88 19.55 -40.53
C GLN A 164 14.96 20.17 -39.11
N MET A 165 15.76 19.58 -38.22
CA MET A 165 15.99 20.08 -36.87
C MET A 165 16.46 21.55 -36.86
N GLN A 166 17.30 21.92 -37.83
CA GLN A 166 17.79 23.29 -38.00
C GLN A 166 16.68 24.27 -38.40
N GLU A 167 15.73 23.86 -39.25
CA GLU A 167 14.58 24.71 -39.64
C GLU A 167 13.59 24.90 -38.47
N GLU A 168 13.39 23.86 -37.67
CA GLU A 168 12.53 23.89 -36.47
C GLU A 168 13.16 24.74 -35.36
N CYS A 169 14.47 24.61 -35.10
CA CYS A 169 15.23 25.50 -34.21
C CYS A 169 15.15 26.98 -34.62
N LEU A 170 15.26 27.26 -35.92
CA LEU A 170 15.10 28.64 -36.44
C LEU A 170 13.66 29.15 -36.28
N SER A 171 12.66 28.26 -36.31
CA SER A 171 11.26 28.61 -36.09
C SER A 171 10.97 28.93 -34.61
N LEU A 172 11.53 28.16 -33.68
CA LEU A 172 11.53 28.46 -32.24
C LEU A 172 12.18 29.82 -31.94
N ALA A 173 13.30 30.14 -32.59
CA ALA A 173 13.95 31.44 -32.46
C ALA A 173 13.12 32.63 -33.03
N VAL A 174 12.25 32.39 -34.03
CA VAL A 174 11.28 33.42 -34.48
C VAL A 174 10.23 33.68 -33.41
N LEU A 175 9.70 32.64 -32.75
CA LEU A 175 8.73 32.77 -31.66
C LEU A 175 9.33 33.54 -30.47
N ASP A 176 10.55 33.20 -30.05
CA ASP A 176 11.21 33.87 -28.92
C ASP A 176 11.55 35.35 -29.21
N MET A 177 12.04 35.66 -30.41
CA MET A 177 12.28 37.07 -30.78
C MET A 177 10.98 37.88 -30.93
N LEU A 178 9.89 37.26 -31.40
CA LEU A 178 8.58 37.92 -31.45
C LEU A 178 8.05 38.23 -30.03
N ARG A 179 8.23 37.29 -29.10
CA ARG A 179 7.92 37.46 -27.67
C ARG A 179 8.73 38.61 -27.05
N MET A 180 10.06 38.61 -27.22
CA MET A 180 10.94 39.69 -26.73
C MET A 180 10.58 41.07 -27.29
N ALA A 181 10.16 41.14 -28.55
CA ALA A 181 9.74 42.39 -29.18
C ALA A 181 8.42 42.94 -28.61
N ARG A 182 7.57 42.10 -27.99
CA ARG A 182 6.29 42.50 -27.38
C ARG A 182 6.40 42.83 -25.89
N THR A 183 7.30 42.18 -25.17
CA THR A 183 7.51 42.43 -23.73
C THR A 183 8.30 43.71 -23.45
N ARG A 184 9.11 44.20 -24.40
CA ARG A 184 9.86 45.46 -24.27
C ARG A 184 9.04 46.66 -24.78
N SER A 185 8.55 47.48 -23.85
CA SER A 185 7.98 48.80 -24.13
C SER A 185 8.50 49.83 -23.12
N PRO A 186 8.95 51.03 -23.54
CA PRO A 186 8.95 51.58 -24.90
C PRO A 186 10.17 51.12 -25.75
N PRO A 187 10.13 51.30 -27.09
CA PRO A 187 11.18 50.84 -28.00
C PRO A 187 12.37 51.83 -28.09
N SER A 188 13.10 52.05 -26.99
CA SER A 188 14.27 52.94 -26.96
C SER A 188 15.60 52.20 -27.06
N SER A 189 16.27 52.39 -28.21
CA SER A 189 17.74 52.45 -28.44
C SER A 189 18.70 51.35 -27.95
N SER A 190 18.27 50.29 -27.27
CA SER A 190 19.11 49.10 -27.08
C SER A 190 19.06 48.21 -28.33
N SER A 191 20.22 47.78 -28.84
CA SER A 191 20.34 46.93 -30.02
C SER A 191 19.44 45.69 -29.93
N THR A 192 18.65 45.42 -30.97
CA THR A 192 17.84 44.20 -31.04
C THR A 192 18.75 42.97 -30.91
N PRO A 193 18.43 42.02 -30.01
CA PRO A 193 19.25 40.82 -29.85
C PRO A 193 19.34 40.06 -31.18
N SER A 194 20.50 39.50 -31.45
CA SER A 194 20.71 38.70 -32.66
C SER A 194 19.92 37.40 -32.56
N TYR A 195 19.29 36.94 -33.65
CA TYR A 195 18.63 35.62 -33.69
C TYR A 195 19.54 34.47 -33.20
N LYS A 196 20.87 34.65 -33.28
CA LYS A 196 21.89 33.73 -32.78
C LYS A 196 21.87 33.52 -31.25
N SER A 197 21.28 34.41 -30.46
CA SER A 197 21.12 34.26 -29.00
C SER A 197 19.86 33.51 -28.61
N CYS A 198 19.01 33.13 -29.58
CA CYS A 198 17.76 32.38 -29.36
C CYS A 198 17.83 30.97 -29.98
N ILE A 199 19.03 30.51 -30.34
CA ILE A 199 19.31 29.18 -30.91
C ILE A 199 20.40 28.47 -30.08
N PRO A 200 20.46 27.12 -30.12
CA PRO A 200 21.46 26.33 -29.41
C PRO A 200 22.89 26.67 -29.85
N GLU A 201 23.84 26.48 -28.94
CA GLU A 201 25.27 26.72 -29.20
C GLU A 201 25.83 25.85 -30.33
N THR A 202 25.43 24.57 -30.40
CA THR A 202 25.77 23.65 -31.49
C THR A 202 25.36 24.21 -32.86
N LEU A 203 24.11 24.66 -33.00
CA LEU A 203 23.61 25.29 -34.22
C LEU A 203 24.29 26.64 -34.50
N ARG A 204 24.59 27.42 -33.47
CA ARG A 204 25.31 28.69 -33.59
C ARG A 204 26.70 28.47 -34.20
N HIS A 205 27.42 27.45 -33.73
CA HIS A 205 28.73 27.05 -34.25
C HIS A 205 28.64 26.51 -35.68
N GLN A 206 27.70 25.59 -35.97
CA GLN A 206 27.44 25.11 -37.33
C GLN A 206 27.15 26.26 -38.32
N ILE A 207 26.26 27.20 -37.96
CA ILE A 207 25.96 28.38 -38.79
C ILE A 207 27.18 29.28 -38.95
N GLN A 208 28.06 29.40 -37.95
CA GLN A 208 29.30 30.17 -38.08
C GLN A 208 30.28 29.53 -39.09
N GLN A 209 30.39 28.20 -39.13
CA GLN A 209 31.25 27.48 -40.07
C GLN A 209 30.74 27.54 -41.54
N GLN A 210 29.47 27.87 -41.78
CA GLN A 210 28.90 27.98 -43.12
C GLN A 210 29.42 29.19 -43.93
N SER A 211 29.36 29.07 -45.27
CA SER A 211 29.78 30.15 -46.19
C SER A 211 29.06 31.48 -45.94
N PHE A 212 29.73 32.61 -46.23
CA PHE A 212 29.13 33.95 -46.08
C PHE A 212 27.78 34.09 -46.81
N LEU A 213 27.65 33.52 -48.01
CA LEU A 213 26.41 33.53 -48.78
C LEU A 213 25.31 32.72 -48.09
N THR A 214 25.63 31.54 -47.55
CA THR A 214 24.70 30.71 -46.77
C THR A 214 24.22 31.45 -45.52
N ARG A 215 25.13 32.05 -44.73
CA ARG A 215 24.81 32.84 -43.54
C ARG A 215 23.88 34.02 -43.86
N LYS A 216 24.11 34.71 -44.99
CA LYS A 216 23.28 35.83 -45.48
C LYS A 216 21.90 35.35 -45.97
N ARG A 217 21.80 34.16 -46.59
CA ARG A 217 20.52 33.52 -46.97
C ARG A 217 19.70 33.15 -45.73
N ILE A 218 20.29 32.53 -44.71
CA ILE A 218 19.63 32.18 -43.44
C ILE A 218 19.07 33.44 -42.76
N ARG A 219 19.88 34.49 -42.58
CA ARG A 219 19.44 35.77 -41.98
C ARG A 219 18.26 36.38 -42.75
N ARG A 220 18.25 36.30 -44.09
CA ARG A 220 17.13 36.76 -44.93
C ARG A 220 15.86 35.90 -44.80
N LYS A 221 15.97 34.56 -44.79
CA LYS A 221 14.83 33.65 -44.57
C LYS A 221 14.18 33.93 -43.21
N PHE A 222 15.01 34.03 -42.16
CA PHE A 222 14.58 34.35 -40.80
C PHE A 222 13.80 35.67 -40.72
N HIS A 223 14.35 36.78 -41.24
CA HIS A 223 13.67 38.08 -41.15
C HIS A 223 12.35 38.12 -41.93
N LYS A 224 12.25 37.41 -43.07
CA LYS A 224 10.98 37.25 -43.79
C LYS A 224 9.94 36.49 -42.96
N SER A 225 10.33 35.44 -42.23
CA SER A 225 9.42 34.72 -41.33
C SER A 225 8.95 35.58 -40.17
N LEU A 226 9.87 36.33 -39.54
CA LEU A 226 9.51 37.25 -38.44
C LEU A 226 8.53 38.35 -38.91
N GLN A 227 8.75 38.94 -40.08
CA GLN A 227 7.84 39.93 -40.68
C GLN A 227 6.45 39.37 -41.01
N LYS A 228 6.36 38.10 -41.47
CA LYS A 228 5.06 37.46 -41.73
C LYS A 228 4.22 37.28 -40.47
N ILE A 229 4.85 36.98 -39.33
CA ILE A 229 4.15 36.62 -38.09
C ILE A 229 3.97 37.85 -37.17
N SER A 230 4.73 38.93 -37.38
CA SER A 230 4.67 40.14 -36.52
C SER A 230 3.27 40.77 -36.41
N GLY A 231 2.46 40.69 -37.48
CA GLY A 231 1.08 41.21 -37.51
C GLY A 231 0.02 40.34 -36.82
N CYS A 232 0.36 39.15 -36.33
CA CYS A 232 -0.60 38.25 -35.67
C CYS A 232 -0.89 38.70 -34.23
N GLN A 233 -2.13 39.05 -33.89
CA GLN A 233 -2.49 39.39 -32.50
C GLN A 233 -2.54 38.13 -31.63
N THR A 234 -1.47 37.90 -30.86
CA THR A 234 -1.35 36.79 -29.91
C THR A 234 -0.73 37.29 -28.60
N ASP A 235 -1.25 36.77 -27.50
CA ASP A 235 -0.75 37.04 -26.16
C ASP A 235 0.58 36.32 -25.85
N ASP A 236 1.30 36.82 -24.85
CA ASP A 236 2.59 36.27 -24.42
C ASP A 236 2.48 34.82 -23.93
N CYS A 237 1.36 34.45 -23.29
CA CYS A 237 1.14 33.08 -22.80
C CYS A 237 0.96 32.10 -23.97
N THR A 238 0.17 32.44 -25.00
CA THR A 238 0.03 31.62 -26.22
C THR A 238 1.34 31.49 -27.00
N LEU A 239 2.19 32.54 -27.03
CA LEU A 239 3.51 32.45 -27.66
C LEU A 239 4.44 31.49 -26.90
N LYS A 240 4.51 31.60 -25.56
CA LYS A 240 5.27 30.69 -24.69
C LYS A 240 4.76 29.26 -24.77
N LEU A 241 3.43 29.08 -24.77
CA LEU A 241 2.79 27.80 -24.97
C LEU A 241 3.25 27.21 -26.31
N LYS A 242 3.05 27.90 -27.43
CA LYS A 242 3.40 27.40 -28.77
C LYS A 242 4.89 27.04 -28.90
N TYR A 243 5.78 27.80 -28.25
CA TYR A 243 7.20 27.46 -28.16
C TYR A 243 7.41 26.11 -27.47
N LEU A 244 6.82 25.89 -26.29
CA LEU A 244 6.88 24.59 -25.59
C LEU A 244 6.28 23.44 -26.41
N ILE A 245 5.16 23.68 -27.11
CA ILE A 245 4.52 22.68 -28.00
C ILE A 245 5.46 22.21 -29.11
N ASP A 246 6.20 23.13 -29.73
CA ASP A 246 7.08 22.81 -30.84
C ASP A 246 8.42 22.23 -30.35
N LEU A 247 8.88 22.64 -29.16
CA LEU A 247 10.05 22.07 -28.50
C LEU A 247 9.82 20.59 -28.11
N GLU A 248 8.66 20.24 -27.54
CA GLU A 248 8.31 18.85 -27.19
C GLU A 248 8.30 17.90 -28.42
N LYS A 249 8.03 18.42 -29.63
CA LYS A 249 8.10 17.64 -30.87
C LYS A 249 9.54 17.40 -31.34
N LEU A 250 10.44 18.32 -31.03
CA LEU A 250 11.87 18.24 -31.35
C LEU A 250 12.57 17.21 -30.44
N GLU A 251 12.12 17.09 -29.19
CA GLU A 251 12.87 16.49 -28.08
C GLU A 251 12.14 15.35 -27.36
N ARG A 252 11.94 14.22 -28.05
CA ARG A 252 11.33 13.01 -27.45
C ARG A 252 12.19 12.35 -26.34
N THR A 253 13.44 12.73 -26.17
CA THR A 253 14.42 12.07 -25.27
C THR A 253 14.54 12.70 -23.89
N TRP A 254 13.88 13.82 -23.63
CA TRP A 254 14.13 14.66 -22.44
C TRP A 254 13.18 14.45 -21.25
N VAL A 255 12.15 13.63 -21.43
CA VAL A 255 11.10 13.35 -20.41
C VAL A 255 11.41 12.10 -19.59
N GLU A 256 12.52 11.43 -19.88
CA GLU A 256 12.88 10.11 -19.38
C GLU A 256 14.21 10.18 -18.61
N GLU A 257 14.18 9.91 -17.31
CA GLU A 257 15.41 9.78 -16.51
C GLU A 257 15.94 8.35 -16.62
N SER A 258 17.23 8.23 -16.92
CA SER A 258 17.91 6.94 -17.16
C SER A 258 18.97 6.68 -16.09
N PHE A 259 18.91 5.51 -15.47
CA PHE A 259 19.78 5.11 -14.36
C PHE A 259 20.59 3.86 -14.75
N PRO A 260 21.94 3.95 -14.85
CA PRO A 260 22.78 2.77 -15.04
C PRO A 260 22.85 1.97 -13.73
N VAL A 261 22.51 0.68 -13.80
CA VAL A 261 22.47 -0.23 -12.64
C VAL A 261 23.13 -1.57 -12.96
N ARG A 262 23.48 -2.32 -11.92
CA ARG A 262 23.94 -3.71 -12.04
C ARG A 262 22.84 -4.67 -11.60
N ALA A 263 22.88 -5.90 -12.12
CA ALA A 263 22.14 -7.00 -11.51
C ALA A 263 22.73 -7.33 -10.12
N PRO A 264 21.90 -7.70 -9.12
CA PRO A 264 22.39 -8.06 -7.79
C PRO A 264 23.31 -9.30 -7.83
N SER A 265 24.26 -9.32 -6.91
CA SER A 265 25.29 -10.37 -6.81
C SER A 265 24.68 -11.68 -6.31
N GLY A 266 24.27 -12.57 -7.22
CA GLY A 266 23.64 -13.86 -6.88
C GLY A 266 22.86 -14.56 -8.00
N CYS A 267 22.61 -13.90 -9.14
CA CYS A 267 22.02 -14.59 -10.30
C CYS A 267 23.04 -15.53 -10.97
N GLU A 268 22.66 -16.80 -11.19
CA GLU A 268 23.52 -17.89 -11.71
C GLU A 268 23.94 -17.76 -13.20
N ARG A 269 23.98 -16.56 -13.76
CA ARG A 269 24.52 -16.30 -15.11
C ARG A 269 25.66 -15.28 -15.01
N GLY A 270 26.89 -15.79 -15.12
CA GLY A 270 28.13 -15.04 -14.91
C GLY A 270 28.48 -14.06 -16.03
N GLN A 271 27.66 -13.03 -16.21
CA GLN A 271 28.05 -11.78 -16.88
C GLN A 271 27.61 -10.60 -16.04
N GLU A 272 28.48 -9.61 -15.88
CA GLU A 272 28.15 -8.31 -15.29
C GLU A 272 27.29 -7.50 -16.28
N GLU A 273 26.04 -7.94 -16.51
CA GLU A 273 25.09 -7.26 -17.39
C GLU A 273 24.73 -5.89 -16.79
N GLN A 274 25.37 -4.84 -17.31
CA GLN A 274 24.99 -3.47 -17.03
C GLN A 274 23.64 -3.18 -17.70
N ARG A 275 22.64 -2.86 -16.87
CA ARG A 275 21.29 -2.52 -17.30
C ARG A 275 21.05 -1.03 -17.14
N ILE A 276 20.13 -0.49 -17.92
CA ILE A 276 19.69 0.90 -17.79
C ILE A 276 18.20 0.87 -17.46
N ILE A 277 17.83 1.43 -16.31
CA ILE A 277 16.42 1.63 -15.94
C ILE A 277 16.00 3.00 -16.45
N HIS A 278 14.88 3.05 -17.17
CA HIS A 278 14.31 4.29 -17.70
C HIS A 278 12.97 4.57 -17.02
N VAL A 279 12.75 5.79 -16.57
CA VAL A 279 11.54 6.21 -15.86
C VAL A 279 10.95 7.46 -16.54
N SER A 280 9.70 7.38 -16.97
CA SER A 280 8.99 8.51 -17.58
C SER A 280 7.54 8.60 -17.10
N GLY A 281 7.02 9.84 -16.99
CA GLY A 281 5.63 10.06 -16.56
C GLY A 281 4.58 9.44 -17.49
N GLU A 282 4.86 9.38 -18.80
CA GLU A 282 3.94 8.80 -19.78
C GLU A 282 3.85 7.27 -19.67
N ASN A 283 4.98 6.57 -19.67
CA ASN A 283 5.02 5.13 -19.90
C ASN A 283 5.27 4.30 -18.63
N GLY A 284 5.78 4.89 -17.54
CA GLY A 284 6.15 4.16 -16.32
C GLY A 284 7.62 3.78 -16.27
N ILE A 285 7.92 2.55 -15.82
CA ILE A 285 9.27 2.01 -15.60
C ILE A 285 9.62 0.97 -16.67
N PHE A 286 10.73 1.19 -17.37
CA PHE A 286 11.32 0.30 -18.37
C PHE A 286 12.74 -0.06 -17.99
N TRP A 287 13.27 -1.09 -18.63
CA TRP A 287 14.68 -1.41 -18.57
C TRP A 287 15.20 -1.85 -19.94
N SER A 288 16.49 -1.67 -20.19
CA SER A 288 17.21 -2.11 -21.37
C SER A 288 18.59 -2.66 -20.99
N HIS A 289 19.22 -3.44 -21.86
CA HIS A 289 20.62 -3.83 -21.72
C HIS A 289 21.54 -2.75 -22.33
N SER A 290 22.73 -2.56 -21.76
CA SER A 290 23.72 -1.65 -22.33
C SER A 290 24.12 -2.08 -23.75
N GLY A 291 23.67 -1.32 -24.77
CA GLY A 291 23.96 -1.57 -26.19
C GLY A 291 22.81 -2.17 -27.00
N ASP A 292 21.65 -2.44 -26.38
CA ASP A 292 20.43 -2.89 -27.07
C ASP A 292 19.35 -1.79 -27.00
N GLU A 293 18.69 -1.49 -28.13
CA GLU A 293 17.56 -0.56 -28.18
C GLU A 293 16.23 -1.21 -27.74
N SER A 294 16.19 -2.53 -27.52
CA SER A 294 14.97 -3.22 -27.09
C SER A 294 14.57 -2.86 -25.65
N ARG A 295 13.58 -1.95 -25.54
CA ARG A 295 13.01 -1.50 -24.26
C ARG A 295 12.01 -2.51 -23.73
N GLN A 296 12.26 -3.04 -22.53
CA GLN A 296 11.37 -3.98 -21.86
C GLN A 296 10.56 -3.27 -20.77
N PRO A 297 9.21 -3.33 -20.78
CA PRO A 297 8.37 -2.75 -19.74
C PRO A 297 8.43 -3.57 -18.45
N PHE A 298 8.53 -2.91 -17.29
CA PHE A 298 8.40 -3.56 -15.99
C PHE A 298 7.02 -3.32 -15.36
N CYS A 299 6.68 -2.07 -15.09
CA CYS A 299 5.38 -1.68 -14.55
C CYS A 299 5.06 -0.19 -14.75
N ASP A 300 3.78 0.11 -14.66
CA ASP A 300 3.29 1.47 -14.45
C ASP A 300 3.23 1.81 -12.95
N PHE A 301 3.32 3.09 -12.58
CA PHE A 301 3.43 3.51 -11.18
C PHE A 301 2.31 2.96 -10.25
N PRO A 302 1.01 2.98 -10.62
CA PRO A 302 -0.05 2.45 -9.76
C PRO A 302 0.02 0.94 -9.47
N GLU A 303 0.79 0.18 -10.25
CA GLU A 303 1.04 -1.26 -10.07
C GLU A 303 2.10 -1.56 -9.01
N ILE A 304 2.84 -0.56 -8.53
CA ILE A 304 3.85 -0.74 -7.47
C ILE A 304 3.12 -0.96 -6.14
N ALA A 305 3.57 -1.96 -5.37
CA ALA A 305 3.07 -2.30 -4.04
C ALA A 305 3.96 -1.73 -2.93
N ASP A 306 5.28 -1.93 -3.02
CA ASP A 306 6.28 -1.38 -2.11
C ASP A 306 7.66 -1.23 -2.78
N ILE A 307 8.54 -0.46 -2.13
CA ILE A 307 9.93 -0.26 -2.54
C ILE A 307 10.82 -0.37 -1.29
N THR A 308 11.88 -1.18 -1.35
CA THR A 308 12.88 -1.29 -0.28
C THR A 308 14.27 -0.88 -0.75
N ILE A 309 15.04 -0.25 0.13
CA ILE A 309 16.46 0.09 -0.09
C ILE A 309 17.27 -0.68 0.97
N LYS A 310 18.22 -1.51 0.53
CA LYS A 310 19.13 -2.27 1.38
C LYS A 310 20.58 -1.91 1.06
N GLN A 311 21.49 -2.09 2.01
CA GLN A 311 22.92 -2.03 1.71
C GLN A 311 23.34 -3.33 1.00
N ALA A 312 24.18 -3.22 -0.03
CA ALA A 312 24.74 -4.40 -0.68
C ALA A 312 25.80 -5.02 0.25
N SER A 313 25.59 -6.26 0.66
CA SER A 313 26.62 -7.03 1.39
C SER A 313 27.54 -7.71 0.37
N ARG A 314 28.84 -7.40 0.42
CA ARG A 314 29.93 -8.13 -0.23
C ARG A 314 31.04 -8.32 0.80
N ASP A 315 31.77 -9.43 0.73
CA ASP A 315 32.63 -9.92 1.81
C ASP A 315 33.52 -8.85 2.46
N SER A 316 33.39 -8.71 3.78
CA SER A 316 34.33 -8.04 4.71
C SER A 316 34.62 -6.54 4.53
N ASN A 317 34.09 -5.85 3.51
CA ASN A 317 34.22 -4.39 3.36
C ASN A 317 32.88 -3.70 3.07
N PRO A 318 32.49 -2.63 3.80
CA PRO A 318 31.26 -1.91 3.54
C PRO A 318 31.37 -1.10 2.24
N VAL A 319 30.73 -1.60 1.18
CA VAL A 319 30.58 -0.87 -0.08
C VAL A 319 29.43 0.14 0.03
N GLU A 320 29.52 1.30 -0.63
CA GLU A 320 28.43 2.30 -0.67
C GLU A 320 27.19 1.83 -1.45
N ASN A 321 27.34 0.76 -2.25
CA ASN A 321 26.32 0.22 -3.14
C ASN A 321 25.01 -0.09 -2.40
N ARG A 322 23.88 0.22 -3.06
CA ARG A 322 22.53 -0.01 -2.53
C ARG A 322 21.71 -0.88 -3.47
N ILE A 323 21.10 -1.92 -2.91
CA ILE A 323 20.13 -2.73 -3.62
C ILE A 323 18.76 -2.07 -3.43
N VAL A 324 18.10 -1.75 -4.55
CA VAL A 324 16.72 -1.26 -4.55
C VAL A 324 15.84 -2.36 -5.14
N THR A 325 14.81 -2.75 -4.38
CA THR A 325 13.83 -3.74 -4.79
C THR A 325 12.48 -3.03 -4.96
N VAL A 326 11.90 -3.08 -6.15
CA VAL A 326 10.56 -2.56 -6.47
C VAL A 326 9.62 -3.75 -6.66
N THR A 327 8.60 -3.87 -5.82
CA THR A 327 7.64 -4.98 -5.85
C THR A 327 6.33 -4.53 -6.48
N LYS A 328 5.79 -5.30 -7.43
CA LYS A 328 4.47 -5.09 -8.04
C LYS A 328 3.34 -5.67 -7.20
N THR A 329 2.10 -5.24 -7.46
CA THR A 329 0.87 -5.82 -6.86
C THR A 329 0.62 -7.28 -7.22
N ASP A 330 1.22 -7.80 -8.29
CA ASP A 330 1.23 -9.24 -8.62
C ASP A 330 2.39 -10.01 -7.94
N ASN A 331 3.20 -9.30 -7.14
CA ASN A 331 4.43 -9.75 -6.48
C ASN A 331 5.64 -10.04 -7.39
N ARG A 332 5.62 -9.64 -8.66
CA ARG A 332 6.86 -9.62 -9.45
C ARG A 332 7.78 -8.52 -8.91
N ILE A 333 9.08 -8.80 -8.87
CA ILE A 333 10.10 -7.89 -8.35
C ILE A 333 11.04 -7.41 -9.45
N LEU A 334 11.46 -6.15 -9.36
CA LEU A 334 12.64 -5.61 -10.03
C LEU A 334 13.67 -5.31 -8.93
N GLU A 335 14.78 -6.02 -8.96
CA GLU A 335 15.89 -5.83 -8.01
C GLU A 335 17.14 -5.37 -8.76
N VAL A 336 17.71 -4.26 -8.32
CA VAL A 336 18.80 -3.55 -9.01
C VAL A 336 19.82 -2.99 -8.02
N GLU A 337 21.10 -3.08 -8.36
CA GLU A 337 22.21 -2.57 -7.54
C GLU A 337 22.70 -1.21 -8.09
N PHE A 338 22.56 -0.16 -7.29
CA PHE A 338 23.09 1.19 -7.52
C PHE A 338 24.49 1.34 -6.90
N LEU A 339 25.35 2.15 -7.53
CA LEU A 339 26.72 2.39 -7.07
C LEU A 339 26.77 3.28 -5.82
N THR A 340 25.84 4.21 -5.68
CA THR A 340 25.79 5.13 -4.53
C THR A 340 24.41 5.19 -3.88
N LEU A 341 24.39 5.46 -2.57
CA LEU A 341 23.14 5.79 -1.87
C LEU A 341 22.44 7.01 -2.49
N ARG A 342 23.21 7.99 -2.99
CA ARG A 342 22.66 9.22 -3.58
C ARG A 342 21.83 8.93 -4.84
N GLU A 343 22.32 8.09 -5.75
CA GLU A 343 21.58 7.67 -6.95
C GLU A 343 20.35 6.84 -6.58
N ALA A 344 20.48 5.90 -5.64
CA ALA A 344 19.35 5.10 -5.15
C ALA A 344 18.23 5.99 -4.56
N LEU A 345 18.57 7.00 -3.75
CA LEU A 345 17.60 7.96 -3.23
C LEU A 345 17.00 8.84 -4.34
N SER A 346 17.78 9.25 -5.34
CA SER A 346 17.30 10.00 -6.52
C SER A 346 16.28 9.18 -7.32
N PHE A 347 16.57 7.90 -7.56
CA PHE A 347 15.69 6.96 -8.25
C PHE A 347 14.39 6.69 -7.48
N VAL A 348 14.49 6.37 -6.18
CA VAL A 348 13.29 6.07 -5.37
C VAL A 348 12.43 7.31 -5.17
N SER A 349 13.01 8.50 -4.99
CA SER A 349 12.22 9.75 -4.92
C SER A 349 11.56 10.15 -6.24
N LEU A 350 12.10 9.72 -7.39
CA LEU A 350 11.45 9.88 -8.69
C LEU A 350 10.20 8.98 -8.81
N ILE A 351 10.32 7.69 -8.47
CA ILE A 351 9.18 6.76 -8.51
C ILE A 351 8.10 7.17 -7.51
N ASP A 352 8.50 7.51 -6.28
CA ASP A 352 7.64 7.93 -5.18
C ASP A 352 6.88 9.24 -5.50
N GLY A 353 7.52 10.18 -6.21
CA GLY A 353 6.88 11.40 -6.70
C GLY A 353 5.88 11.15 -7.85
N TYR A 354 6.24 10.34 -8.85
CA TYR A 354 5.30 9.96 -9.91
C TYR A 354 4.10 9.17 -9.36
N TYR A 355 4.32 8.24 -8.42
CA TYR A 355 3.25 7.51 -7.74
C TYR A 355 2.28 8.44 -7.01
N ARG A 356 2.77 9.48 -6.32
CA ARG A 356 1.90 10.50 -5.72
C ARG A 356 1.08 11.29 -6.74
N LEU A 357 1.63 11.50 -7.93
CA LEU A 357 0.98 12.26 -8.99
C LEU A 357 -0.02 11.41 -9.81
N THR A 358 0.10 10.08 -9.84
CA THR A 358 -0.75 9.22 -10.68
C THR A 358 -1.64 8.23 -9.92
N ALA A 359 -1.26 7.83 -8.70
CA ALA A 359 -1.93 6.76 -7.95
C ALA A 359 -2.51 7.23 -6.61
N ASP A 360 -1.69 7.80 -5.72
CA ASP A 360 -2.12 8.19 -4.37
C ASP A 360 -1.30 9.36 -3.81
N ALA A 361 -1.91 10.55 -3.78
CA ALA A 361 -1.27 11.79 -3.36
C ALA A 361 -0.90 11.85 -1.87
N HIS A 362 -1.41 10.93 -1.03
CA HIS A 362 -1.20 10.93 0.41
C HIS A 362 -0.33 9.73 0.89
N HIS A 363 0.38 9.08 -0.03
CA HIS A 363 1.23 7.93 0.27
C HIS A 363 2.72 8.21 -0.04
N TYR A 364 3.59 7.42 0.58
CA TYR A 364 5.02 7.35 0.28
C TYR A 364 5.54 5.93 0.54
N PHE A 365 6.48 5.47 -0.28
CA PHE A 365 7.02 4.11 -0.20
C PHE A 365 8.18 3.94 0.78
N CYS A 366 8.98 4.98 1.02
CA CYS A 366 10.16 4.89 1.89
C CYS A 366 10.37 6.18 2.68
N LYS A 367 10.52 6.08 4.01
CA LYS A 367 10.71 7.25 4.90
C LYS A 367 11.99 8.02 4.55
N ALA A 368 13.01 7.34 4.00
CA ALA A 368 14.27 7.96 3.56
C ALA A 368 14.13 8.89 2.34
N VAL A 369 12.97 8.94 1.67
CA VAL A 369 12.67 9.92 0.61
C VAL A 369 11.34 10.67 0.80
N ALA A 370 10.65 10.44 1.92
CA ALA A 370 9.29 10.93 2.12
C ALA A 370 9.27 12.46 2.32
N PRO A 371 8.39 13.22 1.63
CA PRO A 371 8.29 14.67 1.84
C PRO A 371 7.90 15.01 3.30
N PRO A 372 8.68 15.85 4.03
CA PRO A 372 8.38 16.22 5.41
C PRO A 372 6.95 16.76 5.63
N ARG A 373 6.45 17.64 4.76
CA ARG A 373 5.08 18.18 4.80
C ARG A 373 4.01 17.12 4.55
N LEU A 374 4.33 16.02 3.85
CA LEU A 374 3.43 14.87 3.71
C LEU A 374 3.37 14.08 5.02
N LEU A 375 4.48 13.89 5.73
CA LEU A 375 4.50 13.24 7.04
C LEU A 375 3.65 14.04 8.05
N GLU A 376 3.86 15.37 8.12
CA GLU A 376 3.05 16.30 8.92
C GLU A 376 1.55 16.19 8.58
N ASN A 377 1.21 16.06 7.30
CA ASN A 377 -0.17 15.90 6.86
C ASN A 377 -0.79 14.57 7.33
N MET A 378 -0.05 13.47 7.22
CA MET A 378 -0.55 12.14 7.61
C MET A 378 -0.77 12.04 9.12
N GLU A 379 0.14 12.60 9.91
CA GLU A 379 0.01 12.69 11.38
C GLU A 379 -1.25 13.48 11.78
N ASN A 380 -1.48 14.63 11.15
CA ASN A 380 -2.61 15.51 11.46
C ASN A 380 -3.92 15.17 10.72
N GLN A 381 -3.98 14.04 10.00
CA GLN A 381 -5.10 13.66 9.12
C GLN A 381 -5.52 14.76 8.13
N CYS A 382 -4.56 15.59 7.71
CA CYS A 382 -4.73 16.70 6.81
C CYS A 382 -4.60 16.25 5.35
N HIS A 383 -5.49 16.72 4.48
CA HIS A 383 -5.32 16.53 3.05
C HIS A 383 -4.26 17.48 2.50
N GLY A 384 -3.66 17.12 1.36
CA GLY A 384 -2.95 18.06 0.50
C GLY A 384 -3.85 19.19 -0.02
N PRO A 385 -3.36 20.04 -0.95
CA PRO A 385 -4.08 21.21 -1.47
C PRO A 385 -5.25 20.84 -2.41
N ILE A 386 -6.26 20.14 -1.88
CA ILE A 386 -7.48 19.77 -2.60
C ILE A 386 -8.42 20.97 -2.73
N ARG A 387 -9.08 21.08 -3.88
CA ARG A 387 -10.11 22.10 -4.13
C ARG A 387 -11.35 21.84 -3.28
N SER A 388 -12.08 22.92 -2.97
CA SER A 388 -13.29 22.87 -2.14
C SER A 388 -14.34 21.89 -2.69
N GLU A 389 -14.42 21.69 -4.01
CA GLU A 389 -15.33 20.73 -4.66
C GLU A 389 -15.12 19.28 -4.16
N PHE A 390 -13.86 18.85 -4.01
CA PHE A 390 -13.52 17.51 -3.50
C PHE A 390 -13.78 17.40 -2.00
N ALA A 391 -13.45 18.45 -1.23
CA ALA A 391 -13.73 18.49 0.20
C ALA A 391 -15.24 18.38 0.49
N VAL A 392 -16.06 19.14 -0.24
CA VAL A 392 -17.53 19.10 -0.15
C VAL A 392 -18.08 17.74 -0.53
N LYS A 393 -17.63 17.14 -1.65
CA LYS A 393 -18.06 15.80 -2.05
C LYS A 393 -17.78 14.76 -0.97
N LYS A 394 -16.64 14.86 -0.29
CA LYS A 394 -16.26 13.93 0.78
C LYS A 394 -17.14 14.09 2.01
N LEU A 395 -17.43 15.33 2.41
CA LEU A 395 -18.33 15.63 3.52
C LEU A 395 -19.81 15.28 3.23
N ALA A 396 -20.24 15.38 1.98
CA ALA A 396 -21.62 15.10 1.56
C ALA A 396 -22.10 13.64 1.80
N VAL A 397 -21.17 12.70 1.98
CA VAL A 397 -21.48 11.28 2.24
C VAL A 397 -21.59 10.98 3.75
N ASN A 398 -21.12 11.88 4.62
CA ASN A 398 -21.08 11.68 6.07
C ASN A 398 -22.19 12.44 6.80
N ASP A 399 -22.32 12.24 8.10
CA ASP A 399 -23.30 12.91 8.96
C ASP A 399 -22.90 14.33 9.41
N GLU A 400 -23.78 14.97 10.18
CA GLU A 400 -23.62 16.33 10.68
C GLU A 400 -22.44 16.46 11.67
N GLY A 401 -21.72 17.59 11.61
CA GLY A 401 -20.54 17.85 12.44
C GLY A 401 -19.25 17.18 11.98
N VAL A 402 -19.27 16.37 10.92
CA VAL A 402 -18.04 15.86 10.29
C VAL A 402 -17.30 17.02 9.61
N TYR A 403 -15.99 17.09 9.83
CA TYR A 403 -15.11 18.11 9.29
C TYR A 403 -13.94 17.52 8.52
N LEU A 404 -13.29 18.37 7.71
CA LEU A 404 -12.15 18.01 6.87
C LEU A 404 -11.07 19.09 6.98
N LEU A 405 -9.87 18.69 7.40
CA LEU A 405 -8.68 19.52 7.35
C LEU A 405 -7.93 19.30 6.02
N ARG A 406 -7.49 20.40 5.38
CA ARG A 406 -6.70 20.39 4.15
C ARG A 406 -5.77 21.59 4.08
N ARG A 407 -4.64 21.49 3.36
CA ARG A 407 -3.83 22.67 3.02
C ARG A 407 -4.55 23.59 2.04
N SER A 408 -4.23 24.88 2.08
CA SER A 408 -4.76 25.87 1.12
C SER A 408 -4.24 25.58 -0.29
N PRO A 409 -5.10 25.58 -1.34
CA PRO A 409 -4.65 25.50 -2.72
C PRO A 409 -3.94 26.75 -3.26
N GLN A 410 -3.91 27.85 -2.48
CA GLN A 410 -3.39 29.15 -2.91
C GLN A 410 -2.15 29.60 -2.11
N ASP A 411 -2.00 29.15 -0.87
CA ASP A 411 -0.92 29.55 0.02
C ASP A 411 -0.32 28.35 0.76
N PHE A 412 0.99 28.38 1.02
CA PHE A 412 1.75 27.27 1.61
C PHE A 412 1.67 27.20 3.13
N ASP A 413 1.37 28.32 3.78
CA ASP A 413 1.38 28.46 5.25
C ASP A 413 -0.06 28.56 5.81
N SER A 414 -1.06 28.36 4.95
CA SER A 414 -2.48 28.36 5.29
C SER A 414 -3.12 26.97 5.15
N TYR A 415 -4.03 26.66 6.05
CA TYR A 415 -4.85 25.45 6.07
C TYR A 415 -6.33 25.85 6.10
N LEU A 416 -7.21 24.95 5.65
CA LEU A 416 -8.65 25.20 5.54
C LEU A 416 -9.41 24.08 6.27
N LEU A 417 -10.13 24.46 7.32
CA LEU A 417 -11.04 23.60 8.06
C LEU A 417 -12.44 23.70 7.43
N THR A 418 -12.83 22.66 6.68
CA THR A 418 -14.12 22.61 5.98
C THR A 418 -15.11 21.81 6.83
N VAL A 419 -16.26 22.39 7.20
CA VAL A 419 -17.25 21.80 8.12
C VAL A 419 -18.60 21.66 7.41
N CYS A 420 -19.25 20.51 7.54
CA CYS A 420 -20.62 20.28 7.09
C CYS A 420 -21.62 20.83 8.11
N ILE A 421 -22.51 21.73 7.69
CA ILE A 421 -23.59 22.28 8.52
C ILE A 421 -24.96 21.99 7.92
N LYS A 422 -25.97 21.86 8.79
CA LYS A 422 -27.36 21.67 8.40
C LYS A 422 -28.12 22.99 8.55
N THR A 423 -28.64 23.49 7.44
CA THR A 423 -29.45 24.71 7.38
C THR A 423 -30.90 24.36 7.03
N CYS A 424 -31.81 25.32 7.14
CA CYS A 424 -33.20 25.18 6.68
C CYS A 424 -33.32 24.93 5.17
N PHE A 425 -32.28 25.22 4.38
CA PHE A 425 -32.23 24.97 2.93
C PHE A 425 -31.48 23.67 2.56
N GLY A 426 -31.04 22.88 3.54
CA GLY A 426 -30.26 21.66 3.34
C GLY A 426 -28.83 21.76 3.88
N ARG A 427 -27.92 20.92 3.37
CA ARG A 427 -26.51 20.91 3.78
C ARG A 427 -25.76 22.08 3.15
N ASP A 428 -25.09 22.88 3.96
CA ASP A 428 -24.14 23.92 3.54
C ASP A 428 -22.73 23.59 4.09
N TYR A 429 -21.69 24.21 3.54
CA TYR A 429 -20.30 23.88 3.85
C TYR A 429 -19.49 25.14 4.11
N LYS A 430 -19.07 25.34 5.36
CA LYS A 430 -18.28 26.50 5.78
C LYS A 430 -16.80 26.15 5.83
N GLY A 431 -15.96 27.06 5.34
CA GLY A 431 -14.50 26.94 5.37
C GLY A 431 -13.89 27.97 6.29
N CYS A 432 -13.27 27.52 7.39
CA CYS A 432 -12.52 28.39 8.30
C CYS A 432 -11.03 28.37 7.91
N LEU A 433 -10.39 29.53 7.87
CA LEU A 433 -8.97 29.67 7.57
C LEU A 433 -8.13 29.48 8.84
N ILE A 434 -7.15 28.58 8.79
CA ILE A 434 -6.10 28.43 9.80
C ILE A 434 -4.80 28.95 9.18
N GLN A 435 -4.07 29.80 9.89
CA GLN A 435 -2.78 30.32 9.46
C GLN A 435 -1.68 29.72 10.34
N ARG A 436 -0.52 29.43 9.75
CA ARG A 436 0.71 29.07 10.45
C ARG A 436 1.61 30.31 10.47
N ASP A 437 1.86 30.80 11.67
CA ASP A 437 2.69 31.97 11.92
C ASP A 437 4.19 31.62 11.77
N LYS A 438 5.05 32.66 11.66
CA LYS A 438 6.49 32.50 11.40
C LYS A 438 7.26 31.79 12.51
N ASP A 439 6.73 31.81 13.73
CA ASP A 439 7.25 31.09 14.90
C ASP A 439 6.84 29.60 14.90
N GLY A 440 6.02 29.17 13.93
CA GLY A 440 5.50 27.81 13.83
C GLY A 440 4.17 27.60 14.56
N SER A 441 3.63 28.61 15.25
CA SER A 441 2.32 28.51 15.89
C SER A 441 1.18 28.52 14.88
N TYR A 442 0.01 28.00 15.28
CA TYR A 442 -1.19 27.91 14.45
C TYR A 442 -2.31 28.75 15.05
N SER A 443 -2.96 29.58 14.25
CA SER A 443 -4.07 30.44 14.66
C SER A 443 -5.29 30.26 13.75
N LEU A 444 -6.50 30.31 14.33
CA LEU A 444 -7.75 30.26 13.57
C LEU A 444 -8.19 31.69 13.26
N SER A 445 -8.35 32.02 11.98
CA SER A 445 -8.70 33.38 11.55
C SER A 445 -10.01 33.85 12.20
N GLY A 446 -9.96 35.01 12.85
CA GLY A 446 -11.05 35.56 13.66
C GLY A 446 -11.00 35.21 15.15
N VAL A 447 -10.07 34.37 15.61
CA VAL A 447 -9.90 34.02 17.03
C VAL A 447 -8.47 34.34 17.51
N PRO A 448 -8.26 35.11 18.59
CA PRO A 448 -6.94 35.55 19.05
C PRO A 448 -6.15 34.48 19.83
N ARG A 449 -6.41 33.18 19.56
CA ARG A 449 -5.71 32.06 20.21
C ARG A 449 -4.73 31.41 19.24
N HIS A 450 -3.49 31.26 19.70
CA HIS A 450 -2.43 30.54 19.03
C HIS A 450 -2.20 29.19 19.71
N PHE A 451 -1.78 28.19 18.95
CA PHE A 451 -1.56 26.81 19.38
C PHE A 451 -0.20 26.31 18.87
N CYS A 452 0.45 25.40 19.60
CA CYS A 452 1.74 24.84 19.20
C CYS A 452 1.59 23.75 18.12
N SER A 453 0.40 23.18 17.93
CA SER A 453 0.12 22.20 16.88
C SER A 453 -1.30 22.29 16.32
N LEU A 454 -1.50 21.77 15.11
CA LEU A 454 -2.83 21.60 14.51
C LEU A 454 -3.70 20.63 15.33
N GLN A 455 -3.11 19.59 15.93
CA GLN A 455 -3.84 18.63 16.77
C GLN A 455 -4.38 19.31 18.04
N GLU A 456 -3.59 20.13 18.72
CA GLU A 456 -3.99 20.91 19.89
C GLU A 456 -5.14 21.89 19.55
N LEU A 457 -5.02 22.60 18.42
CA LEU A 457 -6.06 23.47 17.86
C LEU A 457 -7.37 22.70 17.65
N LEU A 458 -7.30 21.55 16.96
CA LEU A 458 -8.48 20.73 16.67
C LEU A 458 -9.11 20.15 17.94
N CYS A 459 -8.34 19.59 18.86
CA CYS A 459 -8.85 19.04 20.12
C CYS A 459 -9.50 20.12 21.00
N THR A 460 -8.98 21.36 20.98
CA THR A 460 -9.59 22.50 21.68
C THR A 460 -10.98 22.82 21.11
N TYR A 461 -11.11 22.88 19.78
CA TYR A 461 -12.37 23.24 19.12
C TYR A 461 -13.34 22.07 18.87
N GLN A 462 -12.95 20.81 19.14
CA GLN A 462 -13.89 19.69 19.30
C GLN A 462 -14.73 19.82 20.58
N ASN A 463 -14.14 20.40 21.63
CA ASN A 463 -14.79 20.60 22.93
C ASN A 463 -15.47 21.98 23.09
N CYS A 464 -15.39 22.85 22.07
CA CYS A 464 -15.98 24.18 22.06
C CYS A 464 -16.91 24.38 20.86
N THR A 465 -17.94 25.21 21.00
CA THR A 465 -18.76 25.65 19.85
C THR A 465 -18.06 26.82 19.16
N LEU A 466 -17.69 26.64 17.90
CA LEU A 466 -17.23 27.74 17.03
C LEU A 466 -18.44 28.47 16.44
N HIS A 467 -18.29 29.74 16.08
CA HIS A 467 -19.32 30.50 15.36
C HIS A 467 -18.74 31.08 14.06
N ALA A 468 -19.39 30.81 12.94
CA ALA A 468 -19.03 31.36 11.63
C ALA A 468 -20.30 31.85 10.92
N ASP A 469 -20.29 33.09 10.40
CA ASP A 469 -21.45 33.74 9.77
C ASP A 469 -22.75 33.68 10.61
N GLY A 470 -22.65 33.70 11.94
CA GLY A 470 -23.78 33.55 12.87
C GLY A 470 -24.25 32.11 13.10
N VAL A 471 -23.70 31.12 12.39
CA VAL A 471 -24.03 29.69 12.56
C VAL A 471 -23.07 29.04 13.56
N ALA A 472 -23.60 28.26 14.48
CA ALA A 472 -22.82 27.44 15.40
C ALA A 472 -22.22 26.22 14.66
N LEU A 473 -20.90 26.11 14.68
CA LEU A 473 -20.13 24.99 14.15
C LEU A 473 -19.73 24.07 15.31
N ARG A 474 -20.06 22.77 15.20
CA ARG A 474 -19.59 21.72 16.11
C ARG A 474 -18.64 20.80 15.36
N LEU A 475 -17.40 20.67 15.82
CA LEU A 475 -16.44 19.72 15.26
C LEU A 475 -16.65 18.36 15.94
N GLY A 476 -17.22 17.41 15.20
CA GLY A 476 -17.31 16.00 15.57
C GLY A 476 -16.10 15.23 15.06
N THR A 477 -16.32 14.36 14.07
CA THR A 477 -15.28 13.46 13.55
C THR A 477 -14.50 14.10 12.40
N CYS A 478 -13.16 13.97 12.42
CA CYS A 478 -12.33 14.31 11.26
C CYS A 478 -12.51 13.26 10.16
N CYS A 479 -12.71 13.70 8.92
CA CYS A 479 -12.67 12.83 7.75
C CYS A 479 -11.23 12.74 7.22
N PRO A 480 -10.53 11.59 7.32
CA PRO A 480 -9.12 11.47 6.92
C PRO A 480 -8.95 11.23 5.41
N PRO A 481 -7.77 11.52 4.81
CA PRO A 481 -7.42 11.12 3.44
C PRO A 481 -7.62 9.61 3.24
N ARG A 482 -8.18 9.19 2.10
CA ARG A 482 -8.37 7.76 1.79
C ARG A 482 -7.36 7.27 0.75
N PRO A 483 -6.87 6.02 0.83
CA PRO A 483 -5.94 5.48 -0.15
C PRO A 483 -6.52 5.51 -1.58
N LYS A 484 -5.70 5.92 -2.54
CA LYS A 484 -6.04 6.07 -3.98
C LYS A 484 -7.27 6.97 -4.24
N GLU A 485 -7.52 7.95 -3.38
CA GLU A 485 -8.63 8.89 -3.52
C GLU A 485 -8.42 9.88 -4.67
N LYS A 486 -9.42 9.97 -5.57
CA LYS A 486 -9.38 10.88 -6.72
C LYS A 486 -9.59 12.33 -6.30
N SER A 487 -8.60 13.17 -6.57
CA SER A 487 -8.61 14.61 -6.35
C SER A 487 -7.83 15.34 -7.45
N ASN A 488 -7.90 16.68 -7.48
CA ASN A 488 -7.09 17.53 -8.38
C ASN A 488 -5.56 17.38 -8.20
N LEU A 489 -5.11 16.68 -7.16
CA LEU A 489 -3.69 16.37 -6.96
C LEU A 489 -3.22 15.28 -7.93
N LEU A 490 -4.10 14.33 -8.27
CA LEU A 490 -3.83 13.25 -9.22
C LEU A 490 -3.99 13.70 -10.67
N ILE A 491 -3.14 13.15 -11.54
CA ILE A 491 -3.06 13.37 -12.97
C ILE A 491 -3.45 12.06 -13.68
N ALA A 492 -4.53 12.11 -14.45
CA ALA A 492 -4.86 11.09 -15.43
C ALA A 492 -4.00 11.30 -16.69
N ARG A 493 -3.58 10.22 -17.35
CA ARG A 493 -2.79 10.25 -18.61
C ARG A 493 -3.66 9.75 -19.76
N GLY A 494 -3.60 10.45 -20.90
CA GLY A 494 -4.47 10.19 -22.05
C GLY A 494 -3.95 9.13 -23.01
N SER A 495 -2.64 8.89 -23.03
CA SER A 495 -1.93 8.08 -24.02
C SER A 495 -1.44 6.72 -23.50
N CYS A 496 -1.78 6.34 -22.27
CA CYS A 496 -1.29 5.10 -21.66
C CYS A 496 -1.68 3.90 -22.52
N CYS A 497 -0.72 3.35 -23.25
CA CYS A 497 -0.79 1.98 -23.71
C CYS A 497 -1.06 1.13 -22.47
N GLN A 498 -2.18 0.41 -22.45
CA GLN A 498 -2.29 -0.70 -21.53
C GLN A 498 -1.22 -1.68 -21.98
N LEU A 499 -0.11 -1.73 -21.24
CA LEU A 499 0.86 -2.80 -21.37
C LEU A 499 0.08 -4.12 -21.35
N PRO A 500 0.40 -5.10 -22.20
CA PRO A 500 -0.25 -6.40 -22.19
C PRO A 500 0.20 -7.24 -20.97
N GLY A 501 0.00 -6.70 -19.77
CA GLY A 501 -0.23 -7.50 -18.58
C GLY A 501 -1.48 -8.34 -18.78
N SER A 502 -1.51 -9.50 -18.13
CA SER A 502 -2.54 -10.54 -18.27
C SER A 502 -3.95 -9.96 -18.38
N PRO A 503 -4.80 -10.54 -19.27
CA PRO A 503 -6.10 -9.97 -19.65
C PRO A 503 -6.82 -9.46 -18.41
N ALA A 504 -7.13 -8.16 -18.40
CA ALA A 504 -7.70 -7.49 -17.24
C ALA A 504 -8.93 -8.28 -16.79
N ALA A 505 -8.77 -9.07 -15.72
CA ALA A 505 -9.79 -9.98 -15.24
C ALA A 505 -11.08 -9.16 -15.14
N PRO A 506 -12.15 -9.54 -15.87
CA PRO A 506 -13.23 -8.60 -16.11
C PRO A 506 -13.74 -8.12 -14.76
N ARG A 507 -14.08 -6.84 -14.66
CA ARG A 507 -14.70 -6.28 -13.46
C ARG A 507 -16.15 -6.76 -13.37
N HIS A 508 -16.32 -8.07 -13.24
CA HIS A 508 -17.53 -8.69 -12.76
C HIS A 508 -17.81 -8.07 -11.39
N SER A 509 -18.97 -7.45 -11.24
CA SER A 509 -19.52 -7.26 -9.90
C SER A 509 -19.66 -8.65 -9.28
N VAL A 510 -19.20 -8.83 -8.03
CA VAL A 510 -19.23 -10.11 -7.30
C VAL A 510 -20.67 -10.49 -6.86
N ASN A 511 -21.67 -10.08 -7.65
CA ASN A 511 -23.11 -10.22 -7.41
C ASN A 511 -23.69 -11.49 -8.06
N GLN A 512 -22.88 -12.24 -8.81
CA GLN A 512 -23.26 -13.53 -9.38
C GLN A 512 -22.37 -14.62 -8.79
N MET A 513 -22.98 -15.62 -8.14
CA MET A 513 -22.25 -16.77 -7.64
C MET A 513 -21.66 -17.57 -8.81
N MET A 514 -20.35 -17.48 -8.93
CA MET A 514 -19.52 -18.24 -9.88
C MET A 514 -18.53 -19.08 -9.08
N PHE A 515 -18.45 -20.38 -9.36
CA PHE A 515 -17.39 -21.28 -8.93
C PHE A 515 -17.42 -22.55 -9.78
N HIS A 516 -16.28 -23.23 -9.94
CA HIS A 516 -16.23 -24.51 -10.65
C HIS A 516 -16.94 -25.61 -9.82
N LYS A 517 -17.88 -26.35 -10.44
CA LYS A 517 -18.58 -27.47 -9.78
C LYS A 517 -17.83 -28.77 -10.00
N ILE A 518 -17.32 -29.36 -8.92
CA ILE A 518 -16.62 -30.65 -8.95
C ILE A 518 -17.62 -31.77 -8.65
N GLN A 519 -17.64 -32.80 -9.49
CA GLN A 519 -18.50 -33.97 -9.28
C GLN A 519 -18.01 -34.77 -8.06
N PRO A 520 -18.92 -35.22 -7.15
CA PRO A 520 -18.55 -35.95 -5.94
C PRO A 520 -17.71 -37.21 -6.22
N GLU A 521 -17.92 -37.86 -7.36
CA GLU A 521 -17.27 -39.10 -7.79
C GLU A 521 -15.77 -38.89 -8.05
N ASN A 522 -15.36 -37.66 -8.35
CA ASN A 522 -13.97 -37.27 -8.56
C ASN A 522 -13.23 -36.99 -7.23
N LEU A 523 -13.92 -37.05 -6.08
CA LEU A 523 -13.36 -36.73 -4.76
C LEU A 523 -13.30 -37.97 -3.87
N THR A 524 -12.11 -38.27 -3.36
CA THR A 524 -11.91 -39.29 -2.32
C THR A 524 -11.59 -38.59 -1.00
N MET A 525 -12.42 -38.83 0.01
CA MET A 525 -12.21 -38.32 1.37
C MET A 525 -11.36 -39.31 2.17
N CYS A 526 -10.32 -38.81 2.83
CA CYS A 526 -9.34 -39.60 3.57
C CYS A 526 -9.46 -39.30 5.08
N GLU A 527 -8.34 -38.97 5.74
CA GLU A 527 -8.30 -38.70 7.19
C GLU A 527 -8.98 -37.39 7.58
N ASN A 528 -9.58 -37.37 8.78
CA ASN A 528 -10.10 -36.15 9.39
C ASN A 528 -8.94 -35.37 10.05
N LEU A 529 -8.75 -34.13 9.61
CA LEU A 529 -7.69 -33.25 10.12
C LEU A 529 -8.15 -32.43 11.34
N GLY A 530 -9.46 -32.31 11.53
CA GLY A 530 -10.08 -31.65 12.67
C GLY A 530 -11.43 -31.01 12.31
N GLN A 531 -11.85 -30.05 13.12
CA GLN A 531 -13.16 -29.39 13.00
C GLN A 531 -13.03 -27.86 13.04
N GLY A 532 -13.75 -27.18 12.15
CA GLY A 532 -13.99 -25.73 12.20
C GLY A 532 -15.43 -25.45 12.64
N SER A 533 -15.74 -24.19 12.98
CA SER A 533 -17.00 -23.78 13.61
C SER A 533 -18.29 -24.20 12.89
N PHE A 534 -18.24 -24.51 11.59
CA PHE A 534 -19.38 -24.92 10.76
C PHE A 534 -19.07 -26.11 9.85
N THR A 535 -17.84 -26.64 9.93
CA THR A 535 -17.29 -27.49 8.88
C THR A 535 -16.34 -28.54 9.43
N LYS A 536 -16.48 -29.79 8.97
CA LYS A 536 -15.52 -30.86 9.23
C LYS A 536 -14.42 -30.82 8.16
N ILE A 537 -13.16 -30.92 8.58
CA ILE A 537 -12.00 -30.75 7.69
C ILE A 537 -11.36 -32.10 7.46
N TYR A 538 -11.21 -32.48 6.20
CA TYR A 538 -10.59 -33.73 5.79
C TYR A 538 -9.47 -33.50 4.79
N ARG A 539 -8.48 -34.37 4.81
CA ARG A 539 -7.56 -34.57 3.69
C ARG A 539 -8.29 -35.39 2.62
N GLY A 540 -7.96 -35.19 1.36
CA GLY A 540 -8.55 -35.95 0.26
C GLY A 540 -7.75 -35.92 -1.02
N ILE A 541 -8.25 -36.62 -2.02
CA ILE A 541 -7.68 -36.68 -3.37
C ILE A 541 -8.77 -36.27 -4.36
N LYS A 542 -8.44 -35.32 -5.24
CA LYS A 542 -9.24 -34.95 -6.41
C LYS A 542 -8.64 -35.64 -7.64
N ARG A 543 -9.50 -36.29 -8.44
CA ARG A 543 -9.12 -36.90 -9.72
C ARG A 543 -9.65 -36.09 -10.88
N ASP A 544 -8.78 -35.80 -11.83
CA ASP A 544 -9.13 -35.22 -13.12
C ASP A 544 -8.76 -36.18 -14.24
N GLN A 545 -9.58 -36.19 -15.30
CA GLN A 545 -9.31 -36.90 -16.54
C GLN A 545 -9.13 -35.87 -17.66
N GLU A 546 -7.89 -35.63 -18.06
CA GLU A 546 -7.53 -34.83 -19.23
C GLU A 546 -6.69 -35.71 -20.16
N ASP A 547 -6.98 -35.69 -21.46
CA ASP A 547 -6.24 -36.38 -22.54
C ASP A 547 -5.83 -37.85 -22.28
N SER A 548 -6.67 -38.60 -21.55
CA SER A 548 -6.48 -40.01 -21.15
C SER A 548 -5.47 -40.28 -20.02
N GLU A 549 -4.89 -39.24 -19.41
CA GLU A 549 -4.16 -39.38 -18.14
C GLU A 549 -5.05 -39.06 -16.93
N CYS A 550 -4.81 -39.75 -15.82
CA CYS A 550 -5.56 -39.57 -14.57
C CYS A 550 -4.67 -38.82 -13.58
N HIS A 551 -4.92 -37.52 -13.41
CA HIS A 551 -4.16 -36.70 -12.47
C HIS A 551 -4.81 -36.74 -11.09
N GLU A 552 -4.10 -37.30 -10.11
CA GLU A 552 -4.47 -37.24 -8.69
C GLU A 552 -3.84 -36.02 -8.03
N THR A 553 -4.67 -35.10 -7.53
CA THR A 553 -4.24 -33.90 -6.79
C THR A 553 -4.63 -34.03 -5.32
N GLU A 554 -3.70 -33.76 -4.41
CA GLU A 554 -3.98 -33.72 -2.97
C GLU A 554 -4.75 -32.45 -2.60
N VAL A 555 -5.88 -32.61 -1.91
CA VAL A 555 -6.83 -31.53 -1.61
C VAL A 555 -7.26 -31.52 -0.15
N LEU A 556 -7.63 -30.33 0.32
CA LEU A 556 -8.32 -30.15 1.59
C LEU A 556 -9.83 -30.03 1.33
N LEU A 557 -10.59 -30.93 1.93
CA LEU A 557 -12.04 -31.02 1.81
C LEU A 557 -12.69 -30.42 3.05
N LYS A 558 -13.34 -29.27 2.87
CA LYS A 558 -14.05 -28.56 3.93
C LYS A 558 -15.54 -28.80 3.76
N VAL A 559 -16.06 -29.75 4.53
CA VAL A 559 -17.44 -30.25 4.45
C VAL A 559 -18.32 -29.47 5.42
N MET A 560 -19.35 -28.78 4.94
CA MET A 560 -20.35 -28.14 5.79
C MET A 560 -21.12 -29.19 6.61
N ASP A 561 -21.32 -28.92 7.90
CA ASP A 561 -22.18 -29.75 8.74
C ASP A 561 -23.67 -29.42 8.47
N SER A 562 -24.50 -30.45 8.29
CA SER A 562 -25.91 -30.31 7.94
C SER A 562 -26.75 -29.63 9.02
N SER A 563 -26.27 -29.59 10.27
CA SER A 563 -26.86 -28.82 11.36
C SER A 563 -26.81 -27.29 11.15
N HIS A 564 -25.94 -26.80 10.26
CA HIS A 564 -25.73 -25.38 9.96
C HIS A 564 -26.15 -24.99 8.54
N GLY A 565 -27.18 -25.66 7.98
CA GLY A 565 -27.67 -25.39 6.62
C GLY A 565 -28.12 -23.95 6.36
N ASN A 566 -28.48 -23.19 7.40
CA ASN A 566 -28.77 -21.75 7.34
C ASN A 566 -27.53 -20.89 6.98
N CYS A 567 -26.31 -21.40 7.15
CA CYS A 567 -25.07 -20.73 6.78
C CYS A 567 -24.56 -21.13 5.38
N SER A 568 -25.28 -21.99 4.65
CA SER A 568 -24.86 -22.54 3.35
C SER A 568 -24.65 -21.45 2.28
N GLU A 569 -25.53 -20.45 2.20
CA GLU A 569 -25.42 -19.34 1.25
C GLU A 569 -24.12 -18.55 1.45
N SER A 570 -23.82 -18.12 2.68
CA SER A 570 -22.59 -17.38 3.01
C SER A 570 -21.32 -18.23 2.82
N PHE A 571 -21.39 -19.55 3.02
CA PHE A 571 -20.28 -20.46 2.72
C PHE A 571 -20.02 -20.60 1.20
N LEU A 572 -21.08 -20.63 0.39
CA LEU A 572 -20.98 -20.64 -1.08
C LEU A 572 -20.59 -19.27 -1.66
N GLU A 573 -20.99 -18.18 -1.01
CA GLU A 573 -20.50 -16.82 -1.30
C GLU A 573 -18.98 -16.72 -1.08
N ALA A 574 -18.49 -17.19 0.08
CA ALA A 574 -17.06 -17.28 0.36
C ALA A 574 -16.31 -18.15 -0.66
N ALA A 575 -16.88 -19.28 -1.08
CA ALA A 575 -16.33 -20.08 -2.17
C ALA A 575 -16.30 -19.30 -3.49
N SER A 576 -17.36 -18.57 -3.80
CA SER A 576 -17.45 -17.79 -5.03
C SER A 576 -16.39 -16.68 -5.09
N ILE A 577 -16.21 -15.93 -3.99
CA ILE A 577 -15.16 -14.93 -3.85
C ILE A 577 -13.78 -15.56 -4.09
N MET A 578 -13.46 -16.65 -3.38
CA MET A 578 -12.16 -17.32 -3.47
C MET A 578 -11.89 -17.94 -4.85
N SER A 579 -12.92 -18.31 -5.61
CA SER A 579 -12.75 -18.84 -6.98
C SER A 579 -12.47 -17.76 -8.04
N GLN A 580 -12.83 -16.50 -7.77
CA GLN A 580 -12.70 -15.37 -8.70
C GLN A 580 -11.38 -14.59 -8.53
N ILE A 581 -10.57 -14.97 -7.54
CA ILE A 581 -9.30 -14.32 -7.21
C ILE A 581 -8.16 -15.32 -7.19
N SER A 582 -6.96 -14.86 -7.55
CA SER A 582 -5.74 -15.65 -7.47
C SER A 582 -4.60 -14.75 -7.02
N HIS A 583 -3.86 -15.21 -6.01
CA HIS A 583 -2.73 -14.51 -5.41
C HIS A 583 -1.84 -15.54 -4.71
N LYS A 584 -0.51 -15.38 -4.77
CA LYS A 584 0.45 -16.40 -4.30
C LYS A 584 0.31 -16.77 -2.81
N HIS A 585 -0.18 -15.82 -1.99
CA HIS A 585 -0.42 -15.97 -0.55
C HIS A 585 -1.90 -16.18 -0.19
N LEU A 586 -2.76 -16.56 -1.14
CA LEU A 586 -4.11 -17.04 -0.85
C LEU A 586 -4.18 -18.54 -1.13
N VAL A 587 -5.00 -19.26 -0.36
CA VAL A 587 -5.31 -20.67 -0.62
C VAL A 587 -6.15 -20.78 -1.89
N LEU A 588 -5.66 -21.55 -2.86
CA LEU A 588 -6.33 -21.86 -4.11
C LEU A 588 -7.58 -22.72 -3.85
N LEU A 589 -8.70 -22.29 -4.43
CA LEU A 589 -9.94 -23.03 -4.46
C LEU A 589 -10.10 -23.72 -5.84
N TYR A 590 -10.12 -25.05 -5.87
CA TYR A 590 -10.36 -25.82 -7.10
C TYR A 590 -11.84 -25.86 -7.51
N GLY A 591 -12.74 -25.65 -6.56
CA GLY A 591 -14.18 -25.65 -6.79
C GLY A 591 -14.99 -26.08 -5.58
N VAL A 592 -16.28 -26.32 -5.83
CA VAL A 592 -17.26 -26.77 -4.84
C VAL A 592 -17.93 -28.05 -5.33
N SER A 593 -18.09 -29.03 -4.46
CA SER A 593 -18.98 -30.16 -4.69
C SER A 593 -20.27 -30.01 -3.90
N ILE A 594 -21.40 -30.31 -4.52
CA ILE A 594 -22.74 -30.18 -3.94
C ILE A 594 -23.45 -31.51 -4.12
N LYS A 595 -23.61 -32.26 -3.02
CA LYS A 595 -24.38 -33.51 -2.95
C LYS A 595 -25.34 -33.43 -1.75
N GLU A 596 -25.12 -34.22 -0.71
CA GLU A 596 -25.88 -34.19 0.56
C GLU A 596 -25.44 -33.00 1.44
N ASN A 597 -24.13 -32.73 1.47
CA ASN A 597 -23.53 -31.55 2.08
C ASN A 597 -22.77 -30.73 1.03
N SER A 598 -22.60 -29.44 1.27
CA SER A 598 -21.70 -28.57 0.47
C SER A 598 -20.25 -28.79 0.89
N ILE A 599 -19.36 -29.06 -0.08
CA ILE A 599 -17.94 -29.31 0.14
C ILE A 599 -17.12 -28.30 -0.65
N MET A 600 -16.31 -27.51 0.04
CA MET A 600 -15.33 -26.61 -0.57
C MET A 600 -14.00 -27.36 -0.75
N VAL A 601 -13.45 -27.39 -1.97
CA VAL A 601 -12.28 -28.20 -2.35
C VAL A 601 -11.07 -27.29 -2.58
N GLN A 602 -10.18 -27.23 -1.59
CA GLN A 602 -9.02 -26.33 -1.55
C GLN A 602 -7.71 -27.08 -1.81
N GLU A 603 -6.63 -26.36 -2.10
CA GLU A 603 -5.28 -26.93 -2.01
C GLU A 603 -4.95 -27.39 -0.58
N TYR A 604 -4.21 -28.49 -0.48
CA TYR A 604 -3.69 -28.98 0.78
C TYR A 604 -2.37 -28.27 1.14
N VAL A 605 -2.28 -27.71 2.35
CA VAL A 605 -1.11 -26.95 2.80
C VAL A 605 -0.38 -27.71 3.92
N ARG A 606 0.82 -28.21 3.59
CA ARG A 606 1.55 -29.27 4.32
C ARG A 606 1.73 -29.05 5.82
N PHE A 607 2.07 -27.85 6.29
CA PHE A 607 2.38 -27.61 7.71
C PHE A 607 1.18 -27.06 8.52
N GLY A 608 -0.01 -27.05 7.93
CA GLY A 608 -1.23 -26.69 8.65
C GLY A 608 -1.27 -25.22 9.12
N ALA A 609 -2.00 -24.99 10.21
CA ALA A 609 -2.25 -23.65 10.75
C ALA A 609 -1.05 -23.09 11.54
N LEU A 610 -0.76 -21.81 11.34
CA LEU A 610 0.39 -21.12 11.91
C LEU A 610 0.35 -21.07 13.44
N ASP A 611 -0.83 -20.98 14.06
CA ASP A 611 -0.96 -20.94 15.53
C ASP A 611 -0.46 -22.24 16.19
N ILE A 612 -0.75 -23.40 15.58
CA ILE A 612 -0.25 -24.71 16.03
C ILE A 612 1.24 -24.83 15.76
N TYR A 613 1.70 -24.45 14.56
CA TYR A 613 3.11 -24.50 14.18
C TYR A 613 3.99 -23.66 15.12
N LEU A 614 3.54 -22.46 15.49
CA LEU A 614 4.25 -21.58 16.42
C LEU A 614 4.35 -22.21 17.81
N LYS A 615 3.24 -22.73 18.37
CA LYS A 615 3.23 -23.43 19.68
C LYS A 615 4.20 -24.62 19.71
N LYS A 616 4.24 -25.41 18.63
CA LYS A 616 5.09 -26.59 18.50
C LYS A 616 6.59 -26.25 18.43
N ASN A 617 6.96 -25.11 17.86
CA ASN A 617 8.35 -24.75 17.57
C ASN A 617 8.92 -23.62 18.46
N GLN A 618 8.24 -23.24 19.56
CA GLN A 618 8.69 -22.15 20.45
C GLN A 618 10.14 -22.32 20.94
N SER A 619 10.54 -23.55 21.29
CA SER A 619 11.89 -23.87 21.77
C SER A 619 12.85 -24.35 20.68
N GLY A 620 12.42 -24.37 19.41
CA GLY A 620 13.11 -25.10 18.33
C GLY A 620 14.15 -24.30 17.53
N GLY A 621 14.43 -23.05 17.88
CA GLY A 621 15.39 -22.16 17.19
C GLY A 621 14.98 -21.70 15.77
N LYS A 622 14.12 -22.44 15.07
CA LYS A 622 13.66 -22.16 13.70
C LYS A 622 12.86 -20.85 13.54
N VAL A 623 12.15 -20.41 14.58
CA VAL A 623 11.19 -19.29 14.51
C VAL A 623 11.81 -18.01 15.07
N THR A 624 12.63 -17.34 14.27
CA THR A 624 13.30 -16.08 14.64
C THR A 624 12.38 -14.86 14.52
N ALA A 625 12.82 -13.70 15.04
CA ALA A 625 12.10 -12.43 14.83
C ALA A 625 12.00 -12.07 13.33
N SER A 626 13.08 -12.25 12.57
CA SER A 626 13.11 -12.05 11.12
C SER A 626 12.10 -12.96 10.39
N TRP A 627 12.00 -14.23 10.79
CA TRP A 627 11.00 -15.16 10.29
C TRP A 627 9.56 -14.67 10.52
N LYS A 628 9.27 -14.18 11.74
CA LYS A 628 7.95 -13.64 12.12
C LYS A 628 7.60 -12.37 11.33
N LEU A 629 8.58 -11.50 11.06
CA LEU A 629 8.40 -10.32 10.21
C LEU A 629 8.07 -10.69 8.77
N GLU A 630 8.80 -11.63 8.18
CA GLU A 630 8.57 -12.07 6.80
C GLU A 630 7.18 -12.72 6.64
N VAL A 631 6.76 -13.56 7.58
CA VAL A 631 5.39 -14.09 7.62
C VAL A 631 4.33 -12.99 7.74
N SER A 632 4.57 -11.98 8.60
CA SER A 632 3.67 -10.83 8.77
C SER A 632 3.58 -9.98 7.50
N LYS A 633 4.70 -9.80 6.78
CA LYS A 633 4.79 -9.11 5.49
C LYS A 633 4.03 -9.85 4.40
N GLN A 634 4.17 -11.17 4.31
CA GLN A 634 3.43 -12.01 3.35
C GLN A 634 1.91 -11.96 3.57
N LEU A 635 1.47 -11.95 4.84
CA LEU A 635 0.07 -11.74 5.20
C LEU A 635 -0.40 -10.33 4.78
N ALA A 636 0.41 -9.29 5.02
CA ALA A 636 0.09 -7.93 4.61
C ALA A 636 -0.02 -7.79 3.07
N TYR A 637 0.78 -8.51 2.28
CA TYR A 637 0.60 -8.57 0.82
C TYR A 637 -0.74 -9.19 0.40
N ALA A 638 -1.14 -10.30 1.02
CA ALA A 638 -2.43 -10.95 0.75
C ALA A 638 -3.59 -9.99 1.04
N LEU A 639 -3.54 -9.28 2.17
CA LEU A 639 -4.58 -8.33 2.58
C LEU A 639 -4.55 -7.03 1.76
N ASN A 640 -3.38 -6.56 1.32
CA ASN A 640 -3.25 -5.46 0.36
C ASN A 640 -3.91 -5.79 -0.99
N PHE A 641 -3.73 -7.02 -1.49
CA PHE A 641 -4.41 -7.48 -2.71
C PHE A 641 -5.94 -7.47 -2.54
N LEU A 642 -6.45 -7.89 -1.38
CA LEU A 642 -7.89 -7.82 -1.07
C LEU A 642 -8.39 -6.37 -0.90
N GLU A 643 -7.62 -5.48 -0.25
CA GLU A 643 -7.92 -4.04 -0.12
C GLU A 643 -7.94 -3.33 -1.48
N ASP A 644 -7.05 -3.70 -2.42
CA ASP A 644 -7.05 -3.18 -3.79
C ASP A 644 -8.24 -3.73 -4.62
N LYS A 645 -8.70 -4.95 -4.35
CA LYS A 645 -9.91 -5.55 -4.94
C LYS A 645 -11.23 -5.13 -4.27
N LYS A 646 -11.17 -4.45 -3.12
CA LYS A 646 -12.32 -4.10 -2.26
C LYS A 646 -13.10 -5.31 -1.73
N ILE A 647 -12.38 -6.38 -1.41
CA ILE A 647 -12.90 -7.59 -0.77
C ILE A 647 -12.50 -7.55 0.71
N VAL A 648 -13.47 -7.76 1.60
CA VAL A 648 -13.23 -7.90 3.05
C VAL A 648 -13.09 -9.38 3.38
N HIS A 649 -12.09 -9.76 4.16
CA HIS A 649 -11.91 -11.13 4.63
C HIS A 649 -12.67 -11.40 5.93
N GLY A 650 -12.68 -10.46 6.88
CA GLY A 650 -13.45 -10.52 8.12
C GLY A 650 -13.11 -11.67 9.07
N ASN A 651 -11.99 -12.38 8.88
CA ASN A 651 -11.67 -13.57 9.68
C ASN A 651 -10.16 -13.85 9.72
N VAL A 652 -9.34 -12.80 9.83
CA VAL A 652 -7.87 -12.93 9.87
C VAL A 652 -7.42 -13.30 11.29
N SER A 653 -6.67 -14.39 11.41
CA SER A 653 -6.06 -14.91 12.64
C SER A 653 -4.94 -15.89 12.27
N ALA A 654 -4.00 -16.22 13.17
CA ALA A 654 -2.98 -17.23 12.88
C ALA A 654 -3.58 -18.64 12.70
N LYS A 655 -4.80 -18.88 13.23
CA LYS A 655 -5.64 -20.07 12.93
C LYS A 655 -6.04 -20.19 11.46
N LYS A 656 -5.96 -19.09 10.69
CA LYS A 656 -6.33 -18.98 9.27
C LYS A 656 -5.14 -18.73 8.33
N VAL A 657 -3.97 -18.42 8.88
CA VAL A 657 -2.72 -18.41 8.12
C VAL A 657 -2.15 -19.83 8.10
N LEU A 658 -1.95 -20.40 6.92
CA LEU A 658 -1.40 -21.74 6.73
C LEU A 658 0.06 -21.64 6.29
N LEU A 659 0.92 -22.49 6.83
CA LEU A 659 2.35 -22.54 6.48
C LEU A 659 2.59 -23.59 5.39
N ALA A 660 3.03 -23.16 4.21
CA ALA A 660 3.34 -24.04 3.09
C ALA A 660 4.83 -24.42 3.02
N ARG A 661 5.72 -23.55 3.51
CA ARG A 661 7.17 -23.79 3.59
C ARG A 661 7.72 -23.16 4.87
N GLU A 662 8.43 -23.93 5.69
CA GLU A 662 9.09 -23.42 6.90
C GLU A 662 10.13 -22.33 6.58
N GLY A 663 10.78 -22.40 5.41
CA GLY A 663 11.95 -21.60 5.09
C GLY A 663 13.22 -22.21 5.70
N ASP A 664 14.36 -21.79 5.17
CA ASP A 664 15.68 -22.20 5.63
C ASP A 664 16.66 -21.05 5.41
N ALA A 665 17.24 -20.55 6.50
CA ALA A 665 18.20 -19.46 6.48
C ALA A 665 19.52 -19.86 5.79
N ALA A 666 19.93 -21.13 5.85
CA ALA A 666 21.18 -21.59 5.26
C ALA A 666 21.13 -21.61 3.72
N SER A 667 19.98 -21.93 3.12
CA SER A 667 19.74 -21.82 1.68
C SER A 667 19.13 -20.48 1.23
N GLY A 668 19.00 -19.50 2.13
CA GLY A 668 18.38 -18.20 1.83
C GLY A 668 16.90 -18.26 1.45
N SER A 669 16.21 -19.35 1.77
CA SER A 669 14.82 -19.60 1.38
C SER A 669 13.85 -19.06 2.43
N PRO A 670 13.06 -18.00 2.16
CA PRO A 670 12.15 -17.44 3.16
C PRO A 670 10.99 -18.41 3.48
N PRO A 671 10.33 -18.29 4.64
CA PRO A 671 9.06 -18.97 4.87
C PRO A 671 8.05 -18.64 3.76
N PHE A 672 7.02 -19.48 3.61
CA PHE A 672 5.94 -19.21 2.66
C PHE A 672 4.58 -19.54 3.27
N ILE A 673 3.71 -18.54 3.40
CA ILE A 673 2.35 -18.69 3.96
C ILE A 673 1.26 -18.51 2.89
N LYS A 674 0.08 -19.06 3.20
CA LYS A 674 -1.17 -18.83 2.47
C LYS A 674 -2.31 -18.56 3.44
N LEU A 675 -3.08 -17.51 3.19
CA LEU A 675 -4.29 -17.18 3.95
C LEU A 675 -5.46 -18.03 3.42
N SER A 676 -6.11 -18.75 4.35
CA SER A 676 -7.28 -19.61 4.11
C SER A 676 -8.54 -18.79 3.77
N ASP A 677 -9.64 -19.46 3.43
CA ASP A 677 -10.91 -18.80 3.10
C ASP A 677 -11.54 -18.09 4.33
N PRO A 678 -12.32 -17.01 4.09
CA PRO A 678 -13.04 -16.32 5.16
C PRO A 678 -14.05 -17.24 5.88
N GLY A 679 -14.66 -18.16 5.14
CA GLY A 679 -15.72 -19.04 5.63
C GLY A 679 -17.06 -18.30 5.74
N VAL A 680 -17.91 -18.74 6.68
CA VAL A 680 -19.18 -18.07 6.99
C VAL A 680 -18.90 -16.66 7.52
N SER A 681 -19.54 -15.66 6.92
CA SER A 681 -19.39 -14.24 7.25
C SER A 681 -19.71 -13.93 8.72
N LEU A 682 -18.99 -12.97 9.31
CA LEU A 682 -19.29 -12.45 10.66
C LEU A 682 -20.73 -11.93 10.79
N THR A 683 -21.33 -11.43 9.70
CA THR A 683 -22.71 -10.93 9.67
C THR A 683 -23.77 -12.00 9.94
N MET A 684 -23.42 -13.27 9.78
CA MET A 684 -24.30 -14.43 10.01
C MET A 684 -24.06 -15.10 11.38
N LEU A 685 -23.08 -14.62 12.16
CA LEU A 685 -22.70 -15.24 13.43
C LEU A 685 -23.55 -14.71 14.59
N ALA A 686 -23.87 -15.60 15.53
CA ALA A 686 -24.44 -15.22 16.82
C ALA A 686 -23.44 -14.35 17.60
N LYS A 687 -23.96 -13.44 18.46
CA LYS A 687 -23.13 -12.45 19.17
C LYS A 687 -22.10 -13.11 20.08
N GLU A 688 -22.44 -14.26 20.63
CA GLU A 688 -21.62 -15.10 21.51
C GLU A 688 -20.39 -15.63 20.75
N MET A 689 -20.56 -16.05 19.48
CA MET A 689 -19.46 -16.47 18.61
C MET A 689 -18.54 -15.31 18.23
N LEU A 690 -19.08 -14.08 18.11
CA LEU A 690 -18.29 -12.88 17.83
C LEU A 690 -17.48 -12.46 19.06
N ILE A 691 -18.08 -12.50 20.26
CA ILE A 691 -17.40 -12.23 21.53
C ILE A 691 -16.27 -13.22 21.76
N ASP A 692 -16.46 -14.51 21.47
CA ASP A 692 -15.39 -15.49 21.66
C ASP A 692 -14.13 -15.18 20.83
N ARG A 693 -14.32 -14.62 19.63
CA ARG A 693 -13.23 -14.21 18.72
C ARG A 693 -12.61 -12.84 19.05
N ILE A 694 -12.80 -12.30 20.26
CA ILE A 694 -12.04 -11.13 20.73
C ILE A 694 -10.60 -11.58 21.08
N PRO A 695 -9.56 -11.01 20.42
CA PRO A 695 -9.51 -9.64 19.94
C PRO A 695 -9.42 -9.52 18.41
N TRP A 696 -9.57 -10.61 17.65
CA TRP A 696 -9.47 -10.59 16.19
C TRP A 696 -10.68 -9.89 15.54
N VAL A 697 -11.88 -10.03 16.11
CA VAL A 697 -13.07 -9.30 15.62
C VAL A 697 -13.04 -7.85 16.13
N ALA A 698 -13.07 -6.90 15.21
CA ALA A 698 -13.00 -5.47 15.50
C ALA A 698 -14.19 -4.96 16.33
N PRO A 699 -14.01 -3.94 17.20
CA PRO A 699 -15.03 -3.48 18.15
C PRO A 699 -16.31 -2.96 17.47
N GLU A 700 -16.19 -2.35 16.28
CA GLU A 700 -17.34 -1.91 15.49
C GLU A 700 -18.24 -3.06 15.03
N CYS A 701 -17.67 -4.25 14.79
CA CYS A 701 -18.37 -5.47 14.37
C CYS A 701 -19.05 -6.21 15.54
N ILE A 702 -18.54 -6.06 16.77
CA ILE A 702 -19.23 -6.53 17.99
C ILE A 702 -20.48 -5.67 18.28
N SER A 703 -20.42 -4.40 17.89
CA SER A 703 -21.49 -3.41 18.11
C SER A 703 -22.62 -3.57 17.08
N ASP A 704 -22.29 -3.59 15.80
CA ASP A 704 -23.18 -4.04 14.71
C ASP A 704 -22.34 -4.81 13.67
N PRO A 705 -22.60 -6.11 13.44
CA PRO A 705 -21.87 -6.90 12.45
C PRO A 705 -21.91 -6.32 11.02
N LYS A 706 -22.90 -5.48 10.69
CA LYS A 706 -22.98 -4.79 9.38
C LYS A 706 -21.87 -3.75 9.16
N ASN A 707 -21.14 -3.35 10.21
CA ASN A 707 -19.98 -2.48 10.11
C ASN A 707 -18.72 -3.20 9.57
N LEU A 708 -18.81 -4.49 9.24
CA LEU A 708 -17.72 -5.26 8.64
C LEU A 708 -17.20 -4.57 7.37
N ALA A 709 -15.96 -4.07 7.45
CA ALA A 709 -15.33 -3.29 6.39
C ALA A 709 -13.84 -3.64 6.23
N LEU A 710 -13.18 -3.05 5.24
CA LEU A 710 -11.72 -3.21 5.01
C LEU A 710 -10.91 -2.74 6.22
N GLU A 711 -11.46 -1.79 6.98
CA GLU A 711 -10.92 -1.30 8.23
C GLU A 711 -10.92 -2.37 9.34
N SER A 712 -11.86 -3.30 9.33
CA SER A 712 -11.93 -4.40 10.30
C SER A 712 -10.80 -5.42 10.07
N ASP A 713 -10.44 -5.70 8.82
CA ASP A 713 -9.28 -6.57 8.50
C ASP A 713 -7.94 -6.00 9.01
N LYS A 714 -7.80 -4.67 9.08
CA LYS A 714 -6.60 -4.01 9.64
C LYS A 714 -6.47 -4.25 11.14
N TRP A 715 -7.60 -4.20 11.86
CA TRP A 715 -7.66 -4.57 13.27
C TRP A 715 -7.32 -6.06 13.47
N SER A 716 -7.96 -6.94 12.70
CA SER A 716 -7.69 -8.39 12.75
C SER A 716 -6.23 -8.71 12.41
N PHE A 717 -5.62 -7.97 11.48
CA PHE A 717 -4.20 -8.06 11.17
C PHE A 717 -3.32 -7.66 12.35
N GLY A 718 -3.60 -6.53 13.01
CA GLY A 718 -2.86 -6.10 14.22
C GLY A 718 -2.88 -7.16 15.32
N ALA A 719 -4.06 -7.72 15.61
CA ALA A 719 -4.21 -8.84 16.54
C ALA A 719 -3.42 -10.09 16.06
N THR A 720 -3.46 -10.41 14.77
CA THR A 720 -2.73 -11.57 14.19
C THR A 720 -1.21 -11.40 14.28
N VAL A 721 -0.67 -10.20 14.04
CA VAL A 721 0.76 -9.93 14.23
C VAL A 721 1.13 -10.09 15.70
N TRP A 722 0.32 -9.58 16.63
CA TRP A 722 0.53 -9.81 18.06
C TRP A 722 0.55 -11.32 18.41
N GLU A 723 -0.38 -12.11 17.86
CA GLU A 723 -0.43 -13.58 18.01
C GLU A 723 0.84 -14.28 17.51
N ILE A 724 1.36 -13.85 16.35
CA ILE A 724 2.59 -14.39 15.75
C ILE A 724 3.80 -14.11 16.63
N PHE A 725 3.94 -12.89 17.15
CA PHE A 725 5.05 -12.52 18.00
C PHE A 725 4.99 -13.19 19.38
N SER A 726 3.78 -13.36 19.94
CA SER A 726 3.50 -14.12 21.17
C SER A 726 3.47 -15.65 21.00
N GLY A 727 3.99 -16.17 19.88
CA GLY A 727 4.20 -17.62 19.69
C GLY A 727 2.93 -18.45 19.57
N GLY A 728 1.85 -17.88 19.03
CA GLY A 728 0.55 -18.55 18.88
C GLY A 728 -0.30 -18.58 20.15
N THR A 729 0.07 -17.81 21.18
CA THR A 729 -0.72 -17.65 22.41
C THR A 729 -1.40 -16.28 22.44
N MET A 730 -2.60 -16.21 23.03
CA MET A 730 -3.44 -15.00 23.04
C MET A 730 -4.15 -14.85 24.40
N PRO A 731 -3.93 -13.75 25.15
CA PRO A 731 -4.34 -13.63 26.54
C PRO A 731 -5.86 -13.53 26.70
N THR A 732 -6.54 -12.90 25.75
CA THR A 732 -8.02 -12.82 25.76
C THR A 732 -8.68 -14.17 25.54
N SER A 733 -8.01 -15.16 24.94
CA SER A 733 -8.59 -16.49 24.69
C SER A 733 -9.04 -17.19 25.98
N ALA A 734 -8.36 -16.93 27.10
CA ALA A 734 -8.68 -17.48 28.41
C ALA A 734 -9.68 -16.63 29.23
N LEU A 735 -10.11 -15.47 28.73
CA LEU A 735 -11.06 -14.59 29.41
C LEU A 735 -12.50 -15.06 29.22
N GLU A 736 -13.31 -14.92 30.28
CA GLU A 736 -14.77 -15.07 30.16
C GLU A 736 -15.37 -14.03 29.20
N PRO A 737 -16.49 -14.35 28.53
CA PRO A 737 -17.15 -13.44 27.57
C PRO A 737 -17.45 -12.03 28.11
N LEU A 738 -17.77 -11.91 29.41
CA LEU A 738 -18.01 -10.62 30.05
C LEU A 738 -16.74 -9.75 30.13
N LEU A 739 -15.60 -10.36 30.47
CA LEU A 739 -14.30 -9.67 30.51
C LEU A 739 -13.82 -9.31 29.10
N LYS A 740 -14.07 -10.18 28.10
CA LYS A 740 -13.85 -9.87 26.67
C LYS A 740 -14.66 -8.63 26.23
N LEU A 741 -15.89 -8.45 26.71
CA LEU A 741 -16.70 -7.24 26.45
C LEU A 741 -16.17 -6.00 27.19
N GLN A 742 -15.80 -6.14 28.48
CA GLN A 742 -15.24 -5.04 29.27
C GLN A 742 -13.92 -4.51 28.68
N PHE A 743 -13.11 -5.37 28.07
CA PHE A 743 -11.90 -4.99 27.35
C PHE A 743 -12.19 -3.92 26.27
N TYR A 744 -13.23 -4.12 25.46
CA TYR A 744 -13.65 -3.15 24.44
C TYR A 744 -14.40 -1.95 25.01
N GLN A 745 -15.26 -2.14 26.02
CA GLN A 745 -15.99 -1.03 26.67
C GLN A 745 -15.03 0.00 27.28
N ASN A 746 -13.94 -0.47 27.89
CA ASN A 746 -12.90 0.38 28.50
C ASN A 746 -11.83 0.84 27.49
N SER A 747 -12.01 0.56 26.19
CA SER A 747 -11.06 0.90 25.10
C SER A 747 -9.61 0.45 25.37
N LEU A 748 -9.44 -0.71 25.99
CA LEU A 748 -8.13 -1.23 26.39
C LEU A 748 -7.35 -1.79 25.18
N GLN A 749 -6.03 -1.86 25.32
CA GLN A 749 -5.12 -2.41 24.31
C GLN A 749 -4.48 -3.72 24.80
N LEU A 750 -4.00 -4.52 23.84
CA LEU A 750 -3.18 -5.70 24.14
C LEU A 750 -1.86 -5.28 24.83
N PRO A 751 -1.25 -6.14 25.66
CA PRO A 751 0.05 -5.84 26.28
C PRO A 751 1.10 -5.49 25.22
N ALA A 752 1.72 -4.31 25.34
CA ALA A 752 2.69 -3.83 24.34
C ALA A 752 3.93 -4.74 24.29
N PRO A 753 4.35 -5.21 23.09
CA PRO A 753 5.66 -5.83 22.91
C PRO A 753 6.79 -4.90 23.35
N LYS A 754 7.90 -5.47 23.87
CA LYS A 754 9.10 -4.70 24.24
C LYS A 754 9.74 -3.97 23.05
N TRP A 755 9.50 -4.43 21.83
CA TRP A 755 9.91 -3.76 20.61
C TRP A 755 8.92 -2.63 20.27
N MET A 756 9.32 -1.39 20.59
CA MET A 756 8.48 -0.19 20.52
C MET A 756 7.91 0.08 19.11
N GLU A 757 8.70 -0.11 18.06
CA GLU A 757 8.29 0.17 16.69
C GLU A 757 7.25 -0.86 16.18
N LEU A 758 7.40 -2.14 16.56
CA LEU A 758 6.38 -3.16 16.34
C LEU A 758 5.12 -2.91 17.18
N ALA A 759 5.28 -2.52 18.45
CA ALA A 759 4.16 -2.17 19.32
C ALA A 759 3.34 -1.02 18.73
N ASN A 760 4.00 0.05 18.26
CA ASN A 760 3.37 1.18 17.59
C ASN A 760 2.60 0.75 16.34
N LEU A 761 3.16 -0.13 15.50
CA LEU A 761 2.46 -0.66 14.31
C LEU A 761 1.20 -1.45 14.70
N ILE A 762 1.28 -2.31 15.72
CA ILE A 762 0.13 -3.08 16.21
C ILE A 762 -0.94 -2.12 16.77
N THR A 763 -0.56 -1.13 17.58
CA THR A 763 -1.48 -0.14 18.16
C THR A 763 -2.17 0.71 17.08
N GLN A 764 -1.47 1.11 16.02
CA GLN A 764 -2.07 1.84 14.89
C GLN A 764 -3.07 0.98 14.10
N CYS A 765 -2.76 -0.30 13.90
CA CYS A 765 -3.69 -1.26 13.31
C CYS A 765 -4.94 -1.48 14.19
N MET A 766 -4.77 -1.44 15.52
CA MET A 766 -5.82 -1.62 16.53
C MET A 766 -6.33 -0.29 17.12
N ASP A 767 -6.41 0.78 16.33
CA ASP A 767 -7.14 1.99 16.74
C ASP A 767 -8.65 1.70 16.78
N TYR A 768 -9.32 2.10 17.86
CA TYR A 768 -10.76 1.94 18.05
C TYR A 768 -11.59 2.74 17.03
N ARG A 769 -10.99 3.72 16.34
CA ARG A 769 -11.60 4.50 15.26
C ARG A 769 -11.21 3.88 13.92
N PRO A 770 -12.13 3.21 13.18
CA PRO A 770 -11.76 2.45 11.98
C PRO A 770 -11.01 3.25 10.91
N GLY A 771 -11.39 4.52 10.72
CA GLY A 771 -10.76 5.41 9.74
C GLY A 771 -9.34 5.88 10.07
N TRP A 772 -8.83 5.64 11.29
CA TRP A 772 -7.46 5.97 11.68
C TRP A 772 -6.46 4.83 11.40
N ARG A 773 -6.95 3.62 11.07
CA ARG A 773 -6.13 2.43 10.82
C ARG A 773 -5.38 2.54 9.48
N PRO A 774 -4.05 2.30 9.43
CA PRO A 774 -3.23 2.49 8.22
C PRO A 774 -3.63 1.54 7.07
N SER A 775 -3.44 1.96 5.82
CA SER A 775 -3.63 1.06 4.66
C SER A 775 -2.62 -0.08 4.66
N PHE A 776 -2.93 -1.21 4.00
CA PHE A 776 -1.98 -2.32 3.97
C PHE A 776 -0.67 -1.95 3.25
N ARG A 777 -0.68 -0.99 2.31
CA ARG A 777 0.55 -0.42 1.73
C ARG A 777 1.42 0.30 2.76
N ALA A 778 0.81 1.06 3.67
CA ALA A 778 1.54 1.70 4.77
C ALA A 778 2.07 0.64 5.76
N ILE A 779 1.27 -0.37 6.10
CA ILE A 779 1.69 -1.51 6.94
C ILE A 779 2.88 -2.25 6.32
N ILE A 780 2.87 -2.56 5.01
CA ILE A 780 3.99 -3.24 4.32
C ILE A 780 5.26 -2.39 4.38
N ARG A 781 5.16 -1.07 4.13
CA ARG A 781 6.29 -0.14 4.27
C ARG A 781 6.85 -0.14 5.70
N ASP A 782 5.98 -0.06 6.70
CA ASP A 782 6.41 0.06 8.08
C ASP A 782 7.05 -1.26 8.56
N LEU A 783 6.50 -2.41 8.18
CA LEU A 783 7.14 -3.73 8.33
C LEU A 783 8.50 -3.83 7.61
N ASN A 784 8.62 -3.30 6.39
CA ASN A 784 9.89 -3.28 5.66
C ASN A 784 10.95 -2.48 6.43
N SER A 785 10.59 -1.36 7.06
CA SER A 785 11.51 -0.57 7.90
C SER A 785 12.02 -1.37 9.11
N LEU A 786 11.18 -2.26 9.67
CA LEU A 786 11.55 -3.18 10.76
C LEU A 786 12.46 -4.32 10.28
N ILE A 787 12.33 -4.74 9.02
CA ILE A 787 13.18 -5.78 8.40
C ILE A 787 14.57 -5.24 7.99
N THR A 788 14.66 -3.94 7.66
CA THR A 788 15.93 -3.30 7.24
C THR A 788 16.78 -2.74 8.38
N SER A 789 16.30 -2.80 9.62
CA SER A 789 17.09 -2.45 10.81
C SER A 789 17.71 -3.72 11.38
N ASP A 790 18.99 -3.66 11.81
CA ASP A 790 19.79 -4.82 12.23
C ASP A 790 19.37 -5.39 13.62
N TYR A 791 18.09 -5.72 13.77
CA TYR A 791 17.46 -6.20 15.00
C TYR A 791 17.73 -7.69 15.29
N GLU A 792 18.69 -8.32 14.61
CA GLU A 792 19.15 -9.69 14.92
C GLU A 792 19.72 -9.82 16.36
N LEU A 793 20.03 -8.69 17.01
CA LEU A 793 20.49 -8.60 18.40
C LEU A 793 19.37 -8.60 19.47
N LEU A 794 18.08 -8.64 19.09
CA LEU A 794 16.95 -8.71 20.05
C LEU A 794 16.28 -10.10 20.10
N SER A 795 17.10 -11.15 20.08
CA SER A 795 16.68 -12.57 19.98
C SER A 795 15.75 -13.07 21.09
N ASP A 796 15.77 -12.44 22.28
CA ASP A 796 15.12 -12.95 23.50
C ASP A 796 13.82 -12.23 23.90
N LEU A 797 13.24 -11.41 23.02
CA LEU A 797 12.00 -10.69 23.30
C LEU A 797 10.76 -11.54 22.98
N SER A 798 10.62 -12.67 23.67
CA SER A 798 9.29 -13.11 24.08
C SER A 798 8.63 -12.00 24.93
N PRO A 799 7.29 -11.97 25.06
CA PRO A 799 6.62 -11.20 26.11
C PRO A 799 6.91 -11.83 27.49
N SER A 800 8.17 -11.77 27.94
CA SER A 800 8.59 -12.34 29.21
C SER A 800 7.89 -11.61 30.35
N GLU A 801 6.97 -12.31 31.01
CA GLU A 801 6.31 -11.95 32.26
C GLU A 801 5.70 -10.53 32.26
N LEU A 802 4.41 -10.47 31.88
CA LEU A 802 3.50 -9.32 31.98
C LEU A 802 3.91 -8.36 33.13
N PRO A 803 4.39 -7.14 32.85
CA PRO A 803 5.01 -6.31 33.87
C PRO A 803 4.03 -5.91 34.98
N ALA A 804 4.41 -6.28 36.20
CA ALA A 804 4.04 -5.70 37.49
C ALA A 804 2.61 -5.10 37.67
N LYS A 805 1.73 -5.98 38.18
CA LYS A 805 0.78 -5.76 39.30
C LYS A 805 -0.35 -4.71 39.23
N ASP A 806 -0.36 -3.71 38.37
CA ASP A 806 -1.45 -2.71 38.33
C ASP A 806 -2.20 -2.68 36.99
N GLY A 807 -3.49 -3.05 37.01
CA GLY A 807 -4.42 -2.92 35.88
C GLY A 807 -5.21 -4.19 35.52
N PHE A 808 -6.07 -4.08 34.49
CA PHE A 808 -6.96 -5.15 33.98
C PHE A 808 -6.26 -6.49 33.75
N TRP A 809 -5.01 -6.46 33.27
CA TRP A 809 -4.20 -7.65 33.00
C TRP A 809 -3.62 -8.33 34.26
N GLY A 810 -3.59 -7.65 35.41
CA GLY A 810 -3.02 -8.17 36.65
C GLY A 810 -3.75 -9.40 37.19
N TYR A 811 -5.07 -9.49 36.98
CA TYR A 811 -5.90 -10.64 37.37
C TYR A 811 -5.56 -11.94 36.62
N ILE A 812 -4.80 -11.87 35.52
CA ILE A 812 -4.44 -13.03 34.68
C ILE A 812 -3.07 -13.63 35.08
N THR A 813 -2.37 -13.06 36.07
CA THR A 813 -0.96 -13.42 36.40
C THR A 813 -0.76 -14.74 37.17
N GLY A 814 -1.80 -15.58 37.28
CA GLY A 814 -1.59 -17.01 37.55
C GLY A 814 -0.97 -17.70 36.33
N PRO A 815 -0.33 -18.87 36.48
CA PRO A 815 -0.04 -19.68 35.30
C PRO A 815 -1.36 -19.94 34.58
N VAL A 816 -1.43 -19.65 33.28
CA VAL A 816 -2.61 -19.91 32.43
C VAL A 816 -2.70 -21.42 32.20
N CYS A 817 -3.05 -22.12 33.26
CA CYS A 817 -3.59 -23.45 33.20
C CYS A 817 -4.94 -23.28 32.50
N GLN A 818 -5.02 -23.62 31.20
CA GLN A 818 -6.28 -24.10 30.67
C GLN A 818 -6.79 -25.12 31.68
N ASP A 819 -8.00 -24.93 32.22
CA ASP A 819 -8.60 -25.94 33.10
C ASP A 819 -8.45 -27.28 32.37
N PRO A 820 -7.74 -28.28 32.93
CA PRO A 820 -7.46 -29.53 32.23
C PRO A 820 -8.75 -30.32 31.90
N THR A 821 -9.90 -29.82 32.36
CA THR A 821 -11.23 -30.29 32.03
C THR A 821 -11.95 -29.48 30.93
N ILE A 822 -11.26 -28.59 30.19
CA ILE A 822 -11.78 -27.89 29.00
C ILE A 822 -10.99 -28.30 27.75
N TYR A 823 -11.70 -28.81 26.74
CA TYR A 823 -11.15 -29.30 25.47
C TYR A 823 -11.61 -28.41 24.29
N GLU A 824 -10.69 -28.00 23.39
CA GLU A 824 -11.06 -27.24 22.18
C GLU A 824 -11.51 -28.17 21.04
N GLU A 825 -12.74 -27.98 20.52
CA GLU A 825 -13.34 -28.86 19.49
C GLU A 825 -12.46 -29.01 18.24
N ARG A 826 -11.75 -27.95 17.86
CA ARG A 826 -10.88 -27.92 16.66
C ARG A 826 -9.74 -28.94 16.68
N HIS A 827 -9.34 -29.39 17.88
CA HIS A 827 -8.25 -30.36 18.08
C HIS A 827 -8.77 -31.80 18.21
N LEU A 828 -10.09 -32.02 18.16
CA LEU A 828 -10.69 -33.35 18.09
C LEU A 828 -10.72 -33.85 16.64
N LYS A 829 -9.91 -34.86 16.36
CA LYS A 829 -9.89 -35.59 15.08
C LYS A 829 -10.81 -36.80 15.17
N TYR A 830 -11.90 -36.81 14.42
CA TYR A 830 -12.88 -37.90 14.43
C TYR A 830 -12.31 -39.18 13.78
N MET A 831 -12.54 -40.34 14.40
CA MET A 831 -12.12 -41.65 13.88
C MET A 831 -13.32 -42.55 13.53
N CYS A 832 -14.22 -42.83 14.47
CA CYS A 832 -15.40 -43.67 14.24
C CYS A 832 -16.51 -43.40 15.28
N VAL A 833 -17.74 -43.86 15.01
CA VAL A 833 -18.82 -43.89 16.01
C VAL A 833 -18.65 -45.13 16.89
N LEU A 834 -18.63 -44.94 18.22
CA LEU A 834 -18.65 -46.01 19.22
C LEU A 834 -20.08 -46.48 19.55
N GLY A 835 -21.04 -45.55 19.53
CA GLY A 835 -22.45 -45.85 19.73
C GLY A 835 -23.36 -44.68 19.41
N LYS A 836 -24.66 -44.95 19.20
CA LYS A 836 -25.70 -43.93 19.02
C LYS A 836 -26.95 -44.37 19.76
N GLY A 837 -27.48 -43.50 20.62
CA GLY A 837 -28.68 -43.75 21.42
C GLY A 837 -29.64 -42.56 21.35
N ASN A 838 -30.76 -42.66 22.07
CA ASN A 838 -31.84 -41.66 22.05
C ASN A 838 -31.41 -40.26 22.51
N PHE A 839 -30.30 -40.15 23.25
CA PHE A 839 -29.80 -38.91 23.83
C PHE A 839 -28.61 -38.31 23.06
N GLY A 840 -28.03 -39.01 22.08
CA GLY A 840 -26.83 -38.55 21.39
C GLY A 840 -25.99 -39.62 20.70
N SER A 841 -24.87 -39.19 20.09
CA SER A 841 -23.81 -40.06 19.58
C SER A 841 -22.59 -40.06 20.52
N VAL A 842 -21.91 -41.21 20.60
CA VAL A 842 -20.59 -41.34 21.21
C VAL A 842 -19.59 -41.63 20.09
N GLU A 843 -18.61 -40.76 19.95
CA GLU A 843 -17.62 -40.76 18.86
C GLU A 843 -16.23 -41.02 19.45
N LEU A 844 -15.44 -41.91 18.82
CA LEU A 844 -14.02 -42.03 19.11
C LEU A 844 -13.29 -40.92 18.36
N CYS A 845 -12.63 -40.06 19.13
CA CYS A 845 -11.81 -38.98 18.63
C CYS A 845 -10.36 -39.11 19.15
N ARG A 846 -9.42 -38.48 18.47
CA ARG A 846 -8.10 -38.17 19.01
C ARG A 846 -8.05 -36.68 19.36
N TYR A 847 -7.67 -36.33 20.57
CA TYR A 847 -7.41 -34.93 20.93
C TYR A 847 -5.94 -34.59 20.73
N ASP A 848 -5.63 -33.82 19.68
CA ASP A 848 -4.27 -33.57 19.20
C ASP A 848 -4.02 -32.05 19.01
N PRO A 849 -3.73 -31.31 20.09
CA PRO A 849 -3.56 -29.85 20.04
C PRO A 849 -2.23 -29.38 19.43
N LEU A 850 -1.26 -30.27 19.23
CA LEU A 850 0.05 -29.99 18.61
C LEU A 850 0.17 -30.47 17.16
N ASP A 851 -0.88 -31.13 16.65
CA ASP A 851 -0.94 -31.71 15.31
C ASP A 851 0.31 -32.55 14.98
N ASP A 852 0.68 -33.43 15.91
CA ASP A 852 1.86 -34.29 15.83
C ASP A 852 1.54 -35.78 15.93
N SER A 853 0.25 -36.13 15.98
CA SER A 853 -0.27 -37.49 16.14
C SER A 853 0.05 -38.17 17.48
N THR A 854 0.60 -37.44 18.47
CA THR A 854 0.81 -37.96 19.83
C THR A 854 -0.44 -37.89 20.71
N GLY A 855 -1.44 -37.09 20.30
CA GLY A 855 -2.67 -36.84 21.05
C GLY A 855 -3.43 -38.08 21.56
N GLU A 856 -4.07 -37.96 22.74
CA GLU A 856 -4.79 -39.04 23.42
C GLU A 856 -6.06 -39.47 22.66
N LEU A 857 -6.41 -40.76 22.73
CA LEU A 857 -7.70 -41.28 22.26
C LEU A 857 -8.78 -41.08 23.32
N VAL A 858 -9.91 -40.50 22.92
CA VAL A 858 -11.01 -40.11 23.80
C VAL A 858 -12.37 -40.44 23.18
N ALA A 859 -13.32 -40.85 24.01
CA ALA A 859 -14.72 -40.95 23.64
C ALA A 859 -15.41 -39.59 23.88
N VAL A 860 -16.11 -39.08 22.88
CA VAL A 860 -16.82 -37.79 22.92
C VAL A 860 -18.31 -38.03 22.80
N LYS A 861 -19.08 -37.69 23.84
CA LYS A 861 -20.55 -37.83 23.86
C LYS A 861 -21.18 -36.52 23.40
N ARG A 862 -21.76 -36.49 22.20
CA ARG A 862 -22.47 -35.33 21.63
C ARG A 862 -23.99 -35.47 21.82
N LEU A 863 -24.63 -34.46 22.39
CA LEU A 863 -26.10 -34.40 22.52
C LEU A 863 -26.77 -34.11 21.16
N GLN A 864 -27.91 -34.76 20.90
CA GLN A 864 -28.65 -34.61 19.64
C GLN A 864 -29.62 -33.42 19.63
N GLN A 865 -30.13 -33.01 20.79
CA GLN A 865 -30.96 -31.83 21.04
C GLN A 865 -30.61 -31.28 22.42
N SER A 866 -30.83 -29.99 22.65
CA SER A 866 -30.48 -29.29 23.89
C SER A 866 -31.68 -28.53 24.45
N SER A 867 -32.62 -29.26 25.07
CA SER A 867 -33.58 -28.64 25.98
C SER A 867 -32.89 -28.23 27.29
N ALA A 868 -33.44 -27.25 28.01
CA ALA A 868 -32.89 -26.82 29.31
C ALA A 868 -32.89 -27.97 30.34
N GLU A 869 -33.88 -28.86 30.30
CA GLU A 869 -33.95 -30.05 31.15
C GLU A 869 -32.85 -31.07 30.81
N GLN A 870 -32.61 -31.32 29.51
CA GLN A 870 -31.53 -32.20 29.04
C GLN A 870 -30.14 -31.66 29.39
N LEU A 871 -29.95 -30.33 29.32
CA LEU A 871 -28.73 -29.67 29.79
C LEU A 871 -28.53 -29.86 31.30
N GLN A 872 -29.58 -29.73 32.11
CA GLN A 872 -29.49 -29.94 33.56
C GLN A 872 -29.27 -31.42 33.93
N ASP A 873 -29.85 -32.36 33.20
CA ASP A 873 -29.54 -33.80 33.32
C ASP A 873 -28.08 -34.09 32.96
N PHE A 874 -27.58 -33.45 31.89
CA PHE A 874 -26.19 -33.58 31.46
C PHE A 874 -25.21 -33.02 32.50
N GLU A 875 -25.48 -31.85 33.08
CA GLU A 875 -24.68 -31.29 34.18
C GLU A 875 -24.68 -32.19 35.42
N ARG A 876 -25.81 -32.84 35.74
CA ARG A 876 -25.90 -33.84 36.81
C ARG A 876 -25.06 -35.08 36.50
N GLU A 877 -25.10 -35.60 35.28
CA GLU A 877 -24.30 -36.76 34.86
C GLU A 877 -22.79 -36.43 34.85
N ILE A 878 -22.38 -35.20 34.44
CA ILE A 878 -21.01 -34.68 34.63
C ILE A 878 -20.60 -34.70 36.10
N ALA A 879 -21.44 -34.15 36.99
CA ALA A 879 -21.12 -34.03 38.41
C ALA A 879 -20.92 -35.42 39.06
N ILE A 880 -21.75 -36.40 38.67
CA ILE A 880 -21.61 -37.80 39.09
C ILE A 880 -20.29 -38.37 38.57
N LEU A 881 -20.01 -38.30 37.27
CA LEU A 881 -18.79 -38.86 36.66
C LEU A 881 -17.51 -38.19 37.19
N ARG A 882 -17.52 -36.89 37.47
CA ARG A 882 -16.42 -36.17 38.14
C ARG A 882 -16.15 -36.68 39.57
N SER A 883 -17.15 -37.23 40.26
CA SER A 883 -16.98 -37.78 41.61
C SER A 883 -16.42 -39.21 41.62
N LEU A 884 -16.65 -39.97 40.55
CA LEU A 884 -16.34 -41.40 40.47
C LEU A 884 -14.87 -41.64 40.08
N HIS A 885 -14.09 -42.17 41.02
CA HIS A 885 -12.68 -42.52 40.83
C HIS A 885 -12.47 -44.03 41.01
N ASN A 886 -12.52 -44.80 39.91
CA ASN A 886 -12.32 -46.25 39.92
C ASN A 886 -11.77 -46.73 38.57
N ASP A 887 -10.84 -47.69 38.55
CA ASP A 887 -10.21 -48.18 37.32
C ASP A 887 -11.18 -48.87 36.34
N PHE A 888 -12.31 -49.39 36.84
CA PHE A 888 -13.36 -50.05 36.05
C PHE A 888 -14.49 -49.10 35.61
N ILE A 889 -14.43 -47.82 35.98
CA ILE A 889 -15.41 -46.80 35.58
C ILE A 889 -14.74 -45.88 34.56
N VAL A 890 -15.49 -45.48 33.51
CA VAL A 890 -14.95 -44.60 32.47
C VAL A 890 -14.60 -43.24 33.08
N LYS A 891 -13.36 -42.80 32.86
CA LYS A 891 -12.84 -41.57 33.48
C LYS A 891 -13.27 -40.35 32.67
N TYR A 892 -14.12 -39.51 33.27
CA TYR A 892 -14.35 -38.15 32.78
C TYR A 892 -13.03 -37.37 32.75
N ARG A 893 -12.73 -36.74 31.62
CA ARG A 893 -11.58 -35.85 31.46
C ARG A 893 -12.00 -34.39 31.38
N GLY A 894 -13.04 -34.06 30.63
CA GLY A 894 -13.45 -32.68 30.44
C GLY A 894 -14.69 -32.47 29.60
N VAL A 895 -15.03 -31.22 29.33
CA VAL A 895 -16.08 -30.77 28.42
C VAL A 895 -15.48 -29.94 27.29
N CYS A 896 -16.04 -30.14 26.11
CA CYS A 896 -15.86 -29.35 24.91
C CYS A 896 -17.20 -28.68 24.60
N TYR A 897 -17.22 -27.35 24.46
CA TYR A 897 -18.45 -26.64 24.10
C TYR A 897 -18.53 -26.53 22.57
N SER A 898 -19.42 -27.30 21.95
CA SER A 898 -19.78 -27.12 20.55
C SER A 898 -20.88 -26.06 20.44
N LEU A 899 -20.74 -25.08 19.56
CA LEU A 899 -21.75 -24.02 19.38
C LEU A 899 -22.80 -24.49 18.35
N GLY A 900 -23.99 -24.85 18.84
CA GLY A 900 -25.11 -25.27 17.99
C GLY A 900 -25.65 -24.16 17.10
N GLY A 901 -26.43 -24.52 16.08
CA GLY A 901 -26.92 -23.62 15.02
C GLY A 901 -27.84 -22.46 15.45
N LEU A 902 -28.08 -22.27 16.75
CA LEU A 902 -28.87 -21.20 17.35
C LEU A 902 -28.10 -20.41 18.44
N GLY A 903 -26.78 -20.58 18.55
CA GLY A 903 -25.95 -19.89 19.56
C GLY A 903 -25.96 -20.54 20.95
N THR A 904 -26.78 -21.57 21.17
CA THR A 904 -26.67 -22.45 22.35
C THR A 904 -25.38 -23.25 22.30
N GLN A 905 -24.58 -23.16 23.37
CA GLN A 905 -23.49 -24.11 23.61
C GLN A 905 -24.11 -25.47 23.90
N CYS A 906 -23.89 -26.45 23.02
CA CYS A 906 -24.13 -27.86 23.26
C CYS A 906 -22.83 -28.43 23.87
N PRO A 907 -22.79 -28.70 25.18
CA PRO A 907 -21.63 -29.32 25.79
C PRO A 907 -21.54 -30.78 25.31
N ALA A 908 -20.33 -31.19 24.97
CA ALA A 908 -19.97 -32.58 24.71
C ALA A 908 -18.83 -32.94 25.66
N TRP A 909 -18.95 -34.00 26.45
CA TRP A 909 -17.85 -34.39 27.33
C TRP A 909 -16.91 -35.41 26.71
N VAL A 910 -15.71 -35.43 27.26
CA VAL A 910 -14.54 -36.16 26.83
C VAL A 910 -14.21 -37.18 27.92
N GLU A 911 -14.23 -38.45 27.55
CA GLU A 911 -14.02 -39.61 28.41
C GLU A 911 -12.86 -40.47 27.90
N LEU A 912 -12.18 -41.18 28.80
CA LEU A 912 -11.06 -42.05 28.44
C LEU A 912 -11.34 -43.50 28.85
N HIS A 913 -11.26 -44.42 27.88
CA HIS A 913 -11.63 -45.82 28.05
C HIS A 913 -10.50 -46.59 28.76
N SER A 914 -10.75 -47.01 30.01
CA SER A 914 -9.79 -47.81 30.80
C SER A 914 -9.81 -49.28 30.39
N GLY A 915 -9.08 -49.63 29.33
CA GLY A 915 -8.93 -51.02 28.89
C GLY A 915 -7.76 -51.25 27.95
N ARG A 916 -6.95 -52.28 28.23
CA ARG A 916 -5.89 -52.73 27.31
C ARG A 916 -6.51 -53.08 25.94
N PRO A 917 -5.85 -52.75 24.81
CA PRO A 917 -6.33 -53.20 23.51
C PRO A 917 -6.27 -54.73 23.45
N ALA A 918 -7.43 -55.36 23.35
CA ALA A 918 -7.51 -56.76 22.94
C ALA A 918 -6.93 -56.85 21.52
N ARG A 919 -5.85 -57.62 21.35
CA ARG A 919 -5.22 -57.83 20.03
C ARG A 919 -6.31 -58.33 19.05
N PRO A 920 -6.50 -57.70 17.88
CA PRO A 920 -7.35 -58.28 16.85
C PRO A 920 -6.67 -59.54 16.32
N GLY A 921 -7.16 -60.71 16.75
CA GLY A 921 -6.77 -61.99 16.16
C GLY A 921 -7.26 -62.07 14.71
N PRO A 922 -6.51 -62.70 13.79
CA PRO A 922 -6.90 -62.77 12.39
C PRO A 922 -8.11 -63.69 12.24
N ARG A 923 -9.28 -63.12 11.94
CA ARG A 923 -10.42 -63.86 11.41
C ARG A 923 -10.65 -63.45 9.97
N SER A 924 -10.41 -64.39 9.07
CA SER A 924 -10.66 -64.23 7.64
C SER A 924 -12.16 -64.12 7.37
N CYS A 925 -12.55 -63.16 6.54
CA CYS A 925 -13.90 -63.13 5.96
C CYS A 925 -14.03 -64.27 4.95
N ARG A 926 -14.52 -65.43 5.38
CA ARG A 926 -15.15 -66.39 4.47
C ARG A 926 -16.59 -65.93 4.21
N GLN A 927 -16.86 -65.58 2.95
CA GLN A 927 -18.23 -65.45 2.47
C GLN A 927 -18.90 -66.83 2.49
N HIS A 928 -20.05 -66.94 3.17
CA HIS A 928 -21.02 -67.99 2.90
C HIS A 928 -22.30 -67.32 2.41
N GLY A 929 -22.56 -67.44 1.11
CA GLY A 929 -23.88 -67.18 0.57
C GLY A 929 -24.83 -68.30 0.98
N VAL A 930 -26.08 -67.93 1.28
CA VAL A 930 -27.20 -68.87 1.39
C VAL A 930 -28.21 -68.43 0.34
N GLY A 931 -28.41 -69.27 -0.67
CA GLY A 931 -29.45 -69.05 -1.66
C GLY A 931 -30.82 -69.49 -1.13
N ALA A 932 -31.86 -68.81 -1.59
CA ALA A 932 -33.22 -69.34 -1.61
C ALA A 932 -33.56 -69.67 -3.07
N ALA A 933 -34.12 -70.86 -3.33
CA ALA A 933 -34.41 -71.36 -4.67
C ALA A 933 -35.88 -71.77 -4.81
N ASN A 934 -36.34 -71.83 -6.08
CA ASN A 934 -37.62 -72.37 -6.57
C ASN A 934 -38.88 -71.53 -6.27
N SER A 935 -39.92 -71.47 -7.11
CA SER A 935 -40.15 -71.78 -8.55
C SER A 935 -41.57 -71.22 -8.92
N MET A 936 -42.21 -71.32 -10.11
CA MET A 936 -41.97 -71.94 -11.42
C MET A 936 -42.87 -71.20 -12.46
N GLY A 937 -42.62 -71.30 -13.79
CA GLY A 937 -43.61 -70.84 -14.80
C GLY A 937 -43.09 -70.62 -16.23
N SER A 938 -43.04 -71.70 -17.02
CA SER A 938 -42.67 -71.77 -18.46
C SER A 938 -43.86 -71.40 -19.39
N PRO A 939 -43.79 -71.48 -20.74
CA PRO A 939 -42.71 -71.98 -21.62
C PRO A 939 -42.06 -70.96 -22.56
#